data_AF-A0A4P7ZA13-F1
#
_entry.id   AF-A0A4P7ZA13-F1
#
_cell.length_a   1.000
_cell.length_b   1.000
_cell.length_c   1.000
_cell.angle_alpha   90.00
_cell.angle_beta   90.00
_cell.angle_gamma   90.00
#
_symmetry.space_group_name_H-M   'P 1'
#
loop_
_entity.id
_entity.type
_entity.pdbx_description
1 polymer ?
#
loop_
_entity_poly.entity_id
_entity_poly.type
_entity_poly.pdbx_seq_one_letter_code
_entity_poly.pdbx_strand_id
1 'polypeptide(L)'
;MRLNEPITDREIEMEDGVLLVSRTDTGGRITFVNKAFVDISGYAEDELIGAPHNLIRHPHMPKEAFADLWATIKGGRPWEGLVKNRTKTGDFYWVRANVTPVVEDGTVTGFISIRTKPSREQVAATERLYADIREGRAGHLSVREGQAVARGGAAALRRWVASITGRLTLIFAFMVLSMLVVGGVTLRGMSDSNASLKTVYEDRTVPAVQIGQILDHMRDNVQTLQQLIIDTRDGTDSKVIAGREQRISGNAATIDRLWADFLTTHLTPEEKELAERFARQRAAFLNEGLKPAVELARQGDSLRLEVMVRDRIYPLFQAAFQTNKDLLQLQLTVARGEYEGALEDFRWHLVFAVAAGLAVLVAAVLCGFMLLRTVRRPLADFSTDFDAIARNDQSHIIDLPTAVEFHPIAGQLRGLKARLCYAVQERVERARQADEERRRALESMASTVEREAGRAVEEVAQRTGAMANDAEGMSGSAERVSINAQTVASAAGQALANAQTVAAASEQLAASIREISSQIAHSSAVTRRAVESGHHTQATIRSLSETVAKVGEVVNLIQSIAGQTNLLALNATIEAARAGEAGKGFAVVAQEVKNLANQTASSTEEITRQITAIQSVTDQAVQAVEEIGQTIAEIDHIAGSIAAAMEEQSAATQEISRNVVETSTAAQEVSHRIAAVSEEADRTGEQATQVKHGSGDVARSIESLRMVLVRIVRTSTGDADRRRKPRYQVEETGTLLIGGDRLAVTVRNLSIGGAMIDPVTATDGGSLAGATGKLRLDRYGAETTVAVKAVEHNRIHLAFDGETMSRDFVRAVEIATKDRSPVDVAA
;
A
#
# COMPACT_ATOMS: atom_id res chain seq x y z
N MET A 1 31.73 71.44 11.14
CA MET A 1 31.04 71.07 9.88
C MET A 1 31.92 71.61 8.76
N ARG A 2 32.45 70.75 7.86
CA ARG A 2 33.32 71.21 6.76
C ARG A 2 32.48 72.05 5.79
N LEU A 3 32.96 73.24 5.45
CA LEU A 3 32.47 74.03 4.32
C LEU A 3 33.18 73.46 3.08
N ASN A 4 32.42 72.88 2.16
CA ASN A 4 32.95 72.35 0.92
C ASN A 4 32.76 73.42 -0.17
N GLU A 5 33.86 74.03 -0.64
CA GLU A 5 33.89 75.05 -1.70
C GLU A 5 34.52 74.47 -2.99
N PRO A 6 34.20 74.97 -4.19
CA PRO A 6 33.28 76.09 -4.50
C PRO A 6 31.80 75.70 -4.39
N ILE A 7 30.92 76.71 -4.27
CA ILE A 7 29.44 76.57 -4.29
C ILE A 7 28.90 77.56 -5.34
N THR A 8 28.01 77.09 -6.20
CA THR A 8 27.27 77.92 -7.15
C THR A 8 25.76 77.78 -6.86
N ASP A 9 24.96 78.77 -7.28
CA ASP A 9 23.49 78.72 -7.17
C ASP A 9 22.82 78.05 -8.39
N ARG A 10 23.58 77.27 -9.17
CA ARG A 10 23.05 76.55 -10.33
C ARG A 10 22.58 75.16 -9.93
N GLU A 11 21.30 74.85 -10.17
CA GLU A 11 20.75 73.51 -10.01
C GLU A 11 21.05 72.65 -11.27
N ILE A 12 21.59 71.46 -11.07
CA ILE A 12 21.63 70.38 -12.05
C ILE A 12 20.43 69.48 -11.79
N GLU A 13 19.51 69.42 -12.74
CA GLU A 13 18.37 68.53 -12.64
C GLU A 13 18.77 67.08 -12.91
N MET A 14 18.28 66.19 -12.07
CA MET A 14 18.40 64.76 -12.31
C MET A 14 17.45 64.33 -13.45
N GLU A 15 17.95 63.50 -14.35
CA GLU A 15 17.15 62.94 -15.45
C GLU A 15 16.05 62.00 -14.93
N ASP A 16 14.91 61.98 -15.62
CA ASP A 16 13.77 61.14 -15.25
C ASP A 16 14.12 59.65 -15.43
N GLY A 17 13.78 58.83 -14.44
CA GLY A 17 14.03 57.38 -14.47
C GLY A 17 15.49 56.97 -14.19
N VAL A 18 16.44 57.91 -14.16
CA VAL A 18 17.81 57.62 -13.74
C VAL A 18 17.85 57.39 -12.22
N LEU A 19 18.73 56.51 -11.75
CA LEU A 19 18.96 56.27 -10.32
C LEU A 19 20.42 56.51 -9.98
N LEU A 20 20.67 57.23 -8.89
CA LEU A 20 22.02 57.37 -8.36
C LEU A 20 22.18 56.39 -7.21
N VAL A 21 23.07 55.41 -7.39
CA VAL A 21 23.29 54.33 -6.44
C VAL A 21 24.69 54.43 -5.86
N SER A 22 24.79 54.35 -4.54
CA SER A 22 26.06 54.29 -3.83
C SER A 22 26.00 53.29 -2.67
N ARG A 23 27.06 52.51 -2.45
CA ARG A 23 27.29 51.74 -1.22
C ARG A 23 28.42 52.37 -0.42
N THR A 24 28.30 52.36 0.89
CA THR A 24 29.37 52.78 1.81
C THR A 24 29.65 51.70 2.85
N ASP A 25 30.83 51.78 3.47
CA ASP A 25 31.12 51.10 4.73
C ASP A 25 30.37 51.73 5.93
N THR A 26 30.59 51.20 7.12
CA THR A 26 29.99 51.69 8.39
C THR A 26 30.49 53.08 8.79
N GLY A 27 31.66 53.49 8.31
CA GLY A 27 32.24 54.83 8.48
C GLY A 27 31.71 55.87 7.48
N GLY A 28 30.91 55.44 6.50
CA GLY A 28 30.37 56.28 5.44
C GLY A 28 31.36 56.53 4.28
N ARG A 29 32.38 55.69 4.09
CA ARG A 29 33.25 55.73 2.90
C ARG A 29 32.65 54.92 1.77
N ILE A 30 32.68 55.46 0.56
CA ILE A 30 32.05 54.85 -0.62
C ILE A 30 32.83 53.59 -1.04
N THR A 31 32.13 52.48 -1.25
CA THR A 31 32.69 51.20 -1.72
C THR A 31 32.15 50.80 -3.09
N PHE A 32 31.07 51.43 -3.54
CA PHE A 32 30.50 51.23 -4.87
C PHE A 32 29.72 52.48 -5.27
N VAL A 33 29.77 52.85 -6.56
CA VAL A 33 28.90 53.83 -7.20
C VAL A 33 28.53 53.31 -8.58
N ASN A 34 27.31 53.59 -9.05
CA ASN A 34 26.96 53.31 -10.44
C ASN A 34 27.40 54.47 -11.36
N LYS A 35 27.48 54.20 -12.66
CA LYS A 35 27.90 55.19 -13.66
C LYS A 35 27.09 56.51 -13.60
N ALA A 36 25.77 56.45 -13.40
CA ALA A 36 24.96 57.65 -13.29
C ALA A 36 25.36 58.56 -12.10
N PHE A 37 25.80 57.97 -10.99
CA PHE A 37 26.33 58.71 -9.84
C PHE A 37 27.66 59.40 -10.17
N VAL A 38 28.56 58.72 -10.88
CA VAL A 38 29.83 59.28 -11.40
C VAL A 38 29.52 60.47 -12.30
N ASP A 39 28.63 60.28 -13.27
CA ASP A 39 28.30 61.26 -14.31
C ASP A 39 27.68 62.55 -13.72
N ILE A 40 26.70 62.44 -12.79
CA ILE A 40 26.07 63.65 -12.19
C ILE A 40 26.95 64.34 -11.16
N SER A 41 27.81 63.60 -10.44
CA SER A 41 28.67 64.17 -9.40
C SER A 41 29.89 64.88 -9.97
N GLY A 42 30.33 64.48 -11.17
CA GLY A 42 31.51 65.03 -11.86
C GLY A 42 32.85 64.54 -11.30
N TYR A 43 32.85 63.54 -10.41
CA TYR A 43 34.05 62.88 -9.90
C TYR A 43 34.30 61.59 -10.68
N ALA A 44 35.56 61.23 -10.91
CA ALA A 44 35.90 59.93 -11.49
C ALA A 44 35.63 58.79 -10.49
N GLU A 45 35.44 57.56 -10.99
CA GLU A 45 35.09 56.41 -10.13
C GLU A 45 36.16 56.15 -9.06
N ASP A 46 37.43 56.17 -9.43
CA ASP A 46 38.58 56.04 -8.54
C ASP A 46 38.69 57.16 -7.50
N GLU A 47 38.23 58.38 -7.81
CA GLU A 47 38.14 59.49 -6.85
C GLU A 47 36.99 59.30 -5.84
N LEU A 48 35.94 58.58 -6.22
CA LEU A 48 34.78 58.31 -5.37
C LEU A 48 35.00 57.11 -4.47
N ILE A 49 35.59 56.02 -4.98
CA ILE A 49 35.84 54.81 -4.20
C ILE A 49 36.85 55.11 -3.07
N GLY A 50 36.46 54.79 -1.84
CA GLY A 50 37.20 55.05 -0.61
C GLY A 50 37.01 56.46 -0.01
N ALA A 51 36.41 57.40 -0.74
CA ALA A 51 36.15 58.76 -0.25
C ALA A 51 34.96 58.80 0.72
N PRO A 52 34.95 59.71 1.73
CA PRO A 52 33.80 59.87 2.61
C PRO A 52 32.60 60.45 1.86
N HIS A 53 31.41 59.91 2.10
CA HIS A 53 30.18 60.29 1.40
C HIS A 53 29.82 61.78 1.56
N ASN A 54 30.27 62.42 2.64
CA ASN A 54 30.10 63.85 2.88
C ASN A 54 30.82 64.77 1.87
N LEU A 55 31.64 64.22 0.97
CA LEU A 55 32.30 64.95 -0.12
C LEU A 55 31.29 65.73 -0.98
N ILE A 56 30.12 65.14 -1.23
CA ILE A 56 29.04 65.72 -2.06
C ILE A 56 27.97 66.48 -1.26
N ARG A 57 28.20 66.76 0.03
CA ARG A 57 27.22 67.45 0.89
C ARG A 57 27.12 68.94 0.56
N HIS A 58 25.90 69.46 0.45
CA HIS A 58 25.63 70.90 0.35
C HIS A 58 25.55 71.59 1.74
N PRO A 59 26.13 72.80 1.93
CA PRO A 59 26.12 73.49 3.23
C PRO A 59 24.75 73.93 3.76
N HIS A 60 23.79 74.24 2.88
CA HIS A 60 22.42 74.63 3.28
C HIS A 60 21.58 73.50 3.91
N MET A 61 22.08 72.27 3.98
CA MET A 61 21.37 71.19 4.63
C MET A 61 21.44 71.31 6.18
N PRO A 62 20.29 71.37 6.88
CA PRO A 62 20.25 71.56 8.34
C PRO A 62 20.90 70.37 9.08
N LYS A 63 21.48 70.65 10.26
CA LYS A 63 22.20 69.62 11.04
C LYS A 63 21.24 68.59 11.63
N GLU A 64 20.04 69.02 11.98
CA GLU A 64 18.94 68.23 12.54
C GLU A 64 18.49 67.12 11.59
N ALA A 65 18.38 67.42 10.29
CA ALA A 65 18.02 66.43 9.28
C ALA A 65 19.07 65.32 9.15
N PHE A 66 20.36 65.66 9.26
CA PHE A 66 21.41 64.64 9.27
C PHE A 66 21.55 63.90 10.60
N ALA A 67 21.27 64.56 11.72
CA ALA A 67 21.22 63.90 13.01
C ALA A 67 20.14 62.81 13.03
N ASP A 68 18.96 63.11 12.48
CA ASP A 68 17.88 62.13 12.28
C ASP A 68 18.26 61.02 11.29
N LEU A 69 18.90 61.35 10.16
CA LEU A 69 19.42 60.38 9.21
C LEU A 69 20.35 59.37 9.88
N TRP A 70 21.38 59.86 10.58
CA TRP A 70 22.36 58.98 11.22
C TRP A 70 21.79 58.19 12.38
N ALA A 71 20.90 58.80 13.19
CA ALA A 71 20.22 58.09 14.27
C ALA A 71 19.35 56.95 13.74
N THR A 72 18.63 57.19 12.63
CA THR A 72 17.74 56.21 12.01
C THR A 72 18.51 55.03 11.42
N ILE A 73 19.53 55.29 10.59
CA ILE A 73 20.29 54.22 9.89
C ILE A 73 21.22 53.44 10.83
N LYS A 74 21.80 54.09 11.85
CA LYS A 74 22.58 53.38 12.89
C LYS A 74 21.68 52.55 13.80
N GLY A 75 20.41 52.94 13.95
CA GLY A 75 19.38 52.12 14.60
C GLY A 75 18.90 50.94 13.75
N GLY A 76 19.52 50.65 12.60
CA GLY A 76 19.17 49.53 11.74
C GLY A 76 17.92 49.76 10.89
N ARG A 77 17.40 50.99 10.82
CA ARG A 77 16.17 51.32 10.10
C ARG A 77 16.47 52.15 8.84
N PRO A 78 15.77 51.91 7.72
CA PRO A 78 15.90 52.76 6.54
C PRO A 78 15.45 54.19 6.82
N TRP A 79 16.19 55.15 6.27
CA TRP A 79 15.87 56.57 6.32
C TRP A 79 15.50 57.06 4.92
N GLU A 80 14.48 57.91 4.81
CA GLU A 80 14.14 58.55 3.54
C GLU A 80 13.85 60.02 3.73
N GLY A 81 14.49 60.87 2.93
CA GLY A 81 14.26 62.31 2.97
C GLY A 81 14.88 63.02 1.77
N LEU A 82 14.51 64.28 1.59
CA LEU A 82 15.09 65.12 0.54
C LEU A 82 16.45 65.65 0.98
N VAL A 83 17.45 65.48 0.12
CA VAL A 83 18.83 65.88 0.37
C VAL A 83 19.32 66.76 -0.77
N LYS A 84 19.92 67.90 -0.41
CA LYS A 84 20.63 68.79 -1.33
C LYS A 84 22.11 68.38 -1.37
N ASN A 85 22.60 68.02 -2.55
CA ASN A 85 24.00 67.64 -2.79
C ASN A 85 24.71 68.66 -3.69
N ARG A 86 26.04 68.58 -3.76
CA ARG A 86 26.90 69.38 -4.64
C ARG A 86 27.70 68.50 -5.59
N THR A 87 28.08 69.02 -6.74
CA THR A 87 29.01 68.41 -7.71
C THR A 87 30.45 68.86 -7.46
N LYS A 88 31.41 68.28 -8.21
CA LYS A 88 32.83 68.68 -8.18
C LYS A 88 33.05 70.14 -8.57
N THR A 89 32.24 70.69 -9.47
CA THR A 89 32.30 72.08 -9.98
C THR A 89 31.67 73.11 -9.05
N GLY A 90 30.89 72.67 -8.04
CA GLY A 90 30.21 73.52 -7.07
C GLY A 90 28.71 73.72 -7.30
N ASP A 91 28.17 73.23 -8.42
CA ASP A 91 26.73 73.20 -8.70
C ASP A 91 25.98 72.25 -7.76
N PHE A 92 24.66 72.40 -7.61
CA PHE A 92 23.86 71.59 -6.68
C PHE A 92 22.79 70.76 -7.36
N TYR A 93 22.34 69.69 -6.72
CA TYR A 93 21.21 68.89 -7.19
C TYR A 93 20.40 68.35 -6.00
N TRP A 94 19.08 68.24 -6.20
CA TRP A 94 18.17 67.69 -5.20
C TRP A 94 17.89 66.22 -5.49
N VAL A 95 17.92 65.42 -4.43
CA VAL A 95 17.56 64.00 -4.50
C VAL A 95 16.58 63.67 -3.40
N ARG A 96 15.65 62.76 -3.68
CA ARG A 96 15.02 61.98 -2.62
C ARG A 96 15.94 60.81 -2.31
N ALA A 97 16.63 60.86 -1.18
CA ALA A 97 17.57 59.84 -0.78
C ALA A 97 16.89 58.83 0.13
N ASN A 98 16.86 57.58 -0.31
CA ASN A 98 16.59 56.43 0.55
C ASN A 98 17.94 55.84 0.98
N VAL A 99 18.20 55.78 2.29
CA VAL A 99 19.43 55.24 2.86
C VAL A 99 19.09 54.05 3.74
N THR A 100 19.55 52.88 3.34
CA THR A 100 19.21 51.60 3.96
C THR A 100 20.47 50.92 4.51
N PRO A 101 20.48 50.47 5.77
CA PRO A 101 21.59 49.69 6.30
C PRO A 101 21.69 48.31 5.64
N VAL A 102 22.92 47.92 5.31
CA VAL A 102 23.28 46.56 4.92
C VAL A 102 23.65 45.82 6.18
N VAL A 103 22.96 44.72 6.44
CA VAL A 103 23.17 43.88 7.62
C VAL A 103 23.64 42.51 7.14
N GLU A 104 24.83 42.12 7.56
CA GLU A 104 25.43 40.79 7.32
C GLU A 104 25.72 40.21 8.71
N ASP A 105 25.32 38.95 8.95
CA ASP A 105 25.44 38.25 10.25
C ASP A 105 24.91 39.04 11.45
N GLY A 106 23.81 39.77 11.26
CA GLY A 106 23.17 40.58 12.30
C GLY A 106 23.88 41.90 12.63
N THR A 107 25.01 42.20 11.97
CA THR A 107 25.75 43.46 12.16
C THR A 107 25.60 44.37 10.94
N VAL A 108 25.41 45.68 11.15
CA VAL A 108 25.41 46.65 10.05
C VAL A 108 26.83 46.73 9.49
N THR A 109 27.04 46.31 8.24
CA THR A 109 28.36 46.32 7.56
C THR A 109 28.53 47.51 6.62
N GLY A 110 27.45 48.25 6.36
CA GLY A 110 27.50 49.43 5.52
C GLY A 110 26.12 50.01 5.24
N PHE A 111 26.07 50.96 4.31
CA PHE A 111 24.81 51.61 3.90
C PHE A 111 24.69 51.63 2.39
N ILE A 112 23.52 51.27 1.87
CA ILE A 112 23.15 51.46 0.47
C ILE A 112 22.28 52.70 0.41
N SER A 113 22.57 53.59 -0.54
CA SER A 113 21.71 54.72 -0.83
C SER A 113 21.28 54.72 -2.28
N ILE A 114 19.96 54.79 -2.47
CA ILE A 114 19.32 55.00 -3.75
C ILE A 114 18.68 56.38 -3.77
N ARG A 115 18.90 57.10 -4.86
CA ARG A 115 18.41 58.45 -5.06
C ARG A 115 17.56 58.50 -6.30
N THR A 116 16.38 59.09 -6.15
CA THR A 116 15.46 59.40 -7.24
C THR A 116 15.24 60.90 -7.34
N LYS A 117 14.74 61.34 -8.49
CA LYS A 117 14.35 62.73 -8.72
C LYS A 117 13.15 63.10 -7.81
N PRO A 118 13.26 64.13 -6.95
CA PRO A 118 12.13 64.61 -6.17
C PRO A 118 11.19 65.48 -7.02
N SER A 119 9.91 65.57 -6.62
CA SER A 119 8.98 66.49 -7.27
C SER A 119 9.26 67.94 -6.89
N ARG A 120 8.90 68.88 -7.77
CA ARG A 120 9.11 70.32 -7.54
C ARG A 120 8.36 70.85 -6.31
N GLU A 121 7.17 70.32 -6.04
CA GLU A 121 6.40 70.65 -4.83
C GLU A 121 7.14 70.24 -3.55
N GLN A 122 7.73 69.04 -3.54
CA GLN A 122 8.47 68.54 -2.38
C GLN A 122 9.76 69.32 -2.15
N VAL A 123 10.46 69.70 -3.21
CA VAL A 123 11.66 70.56 -3.10
C VAL A 123 11.27 71.89 -2.48
N ALA A 124 10.23 72.57 -2.99
CA ALA A 124 9.77 73.85 -2.46
C ALA A 124 9.29 73.76 -1.00
N ALA A 125 8.51 72.73 -0.65
CA ALA A 125 8.04 72.52 0.72
C ALA A 125 9.20 72.21 1.70
N THR A 126 10.14 71.38 1.26
CA THR A 126 11.32 71.02 2.07
C THR A 126 12.26 72.20 2.22
N GLU A 127 12.45 73.01 1.18
CA GLU A 127 13.32 74.18 1.24
C GLU A 127 12.82 75.21 2.25
N ARG A 128 11.50 75.45 2.31
CA ARG A 128 10.87 76.27 3.36
C ARG A 128 11.06 75.66 4.75
N LEU A 129 10.77 74.37 4.92
CA LEU A 129 10.96 73.66 6.18
C LEU A 129 12.41 73.73 6.67
N TYR A 130 13.37 73.50 5.77
CA TYR A 130 14.80 73.55 6.10
C TYR A 130 15.27 74.98 6.36
N ALA A 131 14.69 75.99 5.72
CA ALA A 131 14.91 77.39 6.09
C ALA A 131 14.39 77.68 7.51
N ASP A 132 13.17 77.26 7.85
CA ASP A 132 12.60 77.46 9.18
C ASP A 132 13.36 76.71 10.28
N ILE A 133 13.92 75.53 9.97
CA ILE A 133 14.81 74.81 10.90
C ILE A 133 16.13 75.56 11.07
N ARG A 134 16.76 76.05 9.98
CA ARG A 134 18.02 76.82 10.04
C ARG A 134 17.86 78.14 10.80
N GLU A 135 16.71 78.80 10.65
CA GLU A 135 16.38 80.08 11.28
C GLU A 135 15.77 79.91 12.69
N GLY A 136 15.60 78.68 13.18
CA GLY A 136 15.09 78.39 14.53
C GLY A 136 13.59 78.60 14.74
N ARG A 137 12.80 78.82 13.66
CA ARG A 137 11.35 79.06 13.71
C ARG A 137 10.49 77.80 13.86
N ALA A 138 11.09 76.61 13.76
CA ALA A 138 10.40 75.31 13.71
C ALA A 138 10.23 74.57 15.06
N GLY A 139 10.22 75.24 16.22
CA GLY A 139 10.25 74.59 17.54
C GLY A 139 9.11 73.60 17.88
N HIS A 140 7.96 73.76 17.22
CA HIS A 140 6.76 72.91 17.36
C HIS A 140 6.83 71.61 16.52
N LEU A 141 7.83 71.49 15.64
CA LEU A 141 8.08 70.34 14.78
C LEU A 141 9.38 69.65 15.19
N SER A 142 9.44 68.34 14.96
CA SER A 142 10.68 67.57 14.99
C SER A 142 10.77 66.69 13.77
N VAL A 143 11.96 66.59 13.16
CA VAL A 143 12.20 65.62 12.10
C VAL A 143 12.38 64.24 12.74
N ARG A 144 11.58 63.26 12.32
CA ARG A 144 11.70 61.85 12.69
C ARG A 144 11.60 60.99 11.44
N GLU A 145 12.63 60.18 11.18
CA GLU A 145 12.69 59.28 10.02
C GLU A 145 12.49 60.04 8.69
N GLY A 146 13.02 61.26 8.63
CA GLY A 146 12.95 62.16 7.47
C GLY A 146 11.65 62.95 7.34
N GLN A 147 10.66 62.77 8.22
CA GLN A 147 9.38 63.50 8.19
C GLN A 147 9.24 64.53 9.31
N ALA A 148 8.51 65.62 9.05
CA ALA A 148 8.17 66.62 10.07
C ALA A 148 6.99 66.13 10.94
N VAL A 149 7.20 65.94 12.23
CA VAL A 149 6.20 65.47 13.21
C VAL A 149 5.91 66.52 14.28
N ALA A 150 4.63 66.78 14.57
CA ALA A 150 4.19 67.72 15.61
C ALA A 150 4.41 67.19 17.05
N ARG A 151 4.79 68.10 17.97
CA ARG A 151 5.02 67.81 19.41
C ARG A 151 3.76 68.09 20.27
N GLY A 152 3.44 67.22 21.26
CA GLY A 152 2.37 67.44 22.27
C GLY A 152 1.53 66.21 22.68
N GLY A 153 0.82 66.29 23.82
CA GLY A 153 0.01 65.18 24.39
C GLY A 153 -1.28 64.85 23.61
N ALA A 154 -1.96 65.87 23.07
CA ALA A 154 -3.11 65.67 22.19
C ALA A 154 -2.75 64.92 20.89
N ALA A 155 -1.52 65.14 20.37
CA ALA A 155 -1.00 64.41 19.24
C ALA A 155 -0.69 62.94 19.59
N ALA A 156 -0.30 62.64 20.84
CA ALA A 156 -0.05 61.28 21.30
C ALA A 156 -1.34 60.45 21.40
N LEU A 157 -2.41 61.02 21.98
CA LEU A 157 -3.71 60.33 22.08
C LEU A 157 -4.33 60.06 20.70
N ARG A 158 -4.27 61.03 19.77
CA ARG A 158 -4.74 60.82 18.40
C ARG A 158 -3.97 59.71 17.68
N ARG A 159 -2.65 59.60 17.88
CA ARG A 159 -1.84 58.50 17.33
C ARG A 159 -2.23 57.15 17.92
N TRP A 160 -2.54 57.08 19.22
CA TRP A 160 -2.96 55.82 19.87
C TRP A 160 -4.35 55.35 19.41
N VAL A 161 -5.32 56.25 19.26
CA VAL A 161 -6.67 55.90 18.74
C VAL A 161 -6.63 55.57 17.24
N ALA A 162 -5.69 56.16 16.50
CA ALA A 162 -5.43 55.82 15.10
C ALA A 162 -4.64 54.50 14.92
N SER A 163 -4.11 53.94 16.00
CA SER A 163 -3.33 52.70 16.01
C SER A 163 -4.24 51.46 15.98
N ILE A 164 -3.71 50.34 15.47
CA ILE A 164 -4.42 49.06 15.45
C ILE A 164 -4.63 48.55 16.88
N THR A 165 -3.58 48.62 17.69
CA THR A 165 -3.61 48.17 19.10
C THR A 165 -4.65 48.93 19.91
N GLY A 166 -4.72 50.26 19.77
CA GLY A 166 -5.73 51.06 20.48
C GLY A 166 -7.17 50.66 20.11
N ARG A 167 -7.42 50.32 18.84
CA ARG A 167 -8.75 49.88 18.37
C ARG A 167 -9.09 48.46 18.81
N LEU A 168 -8.13 47.53 18.76
CA LEU A 168 -8.34 46.14 19.20
C LEU A 168 -8.66 46.07 20.70
N THR A 169 -7.92 46.83 21.53
CA THR A 169 -8.16 46.85 22.98
C THR A 169 -9.58 47.30 23.31
N LEU A 170 -10.09 48.33 22.62
CA LEU A 170 -11.46 48.81 22.81
C LEU A 170 -12.51 47.78 22.38
N ILE A 171 -12.27 47.04 21.30
CA ILE A 171 -13.19 46.00 20.79
C ILE A 171 -13.23 44.79 21.74
N PHE A 172 -12.07 44.28 22.16
CA PHE A 172 -12.01 43.13 23.05
C PHE A 172 -12.58 43.42 24.44
N ALA A 173 -12.30 44.60 25.00
CA ALA A 173 -12.88 45.00 26.28
C ALA A 173 -14.41 44.98 26.23
N PHE A 174 -14.99 45.46 25.12
CA PHE A 174 -16.44 45.42 24.90
C PHE A 174 -16.97 43.98 24.79
N MET A 175 -16.35 43.12 23.98
CA MET A 175 -16.80 41.73 23.78
C MET A 175 -16.73 40.89 25.06
N VAL A 176 -15.64 41.00 25.83
CA VAL A 176 -15.47 40.23 27.08
C VAL A 176 -16.53 40.61 28.10
N LEU A 177 -16.79 41.91 28.25
CA LEU A 177 -17.84 42.40 29.15
C LEU A 177 -19.21 41.85 28.76
N SER A 178 -19.55 41.86 27.48
CA SER A 178 -20.82 41.31 27.00
C SER A 178 -20.95 39.80 27.19
N MET A 179 -19.86 39.05 26.98
CA MET A 179 -19.87 37.59 27.14
C MET A 179 -20.06 37.15 28.59
N LEU A 180 -19.44 37.87 29.54
CA LEU A 180 -19.63 37.62 30.97
C LEU A 180 -21.10 37.82 31.38
N VAL A 181 -21.77 38.83 30.83
CA VAL A 181 -23.19 39.09 31.10
C VAL A 181 -24.07 37.97 30.56
N VAL A 182 -23.89 37.55 29.30
CA VAL A 182 -24.70 36.46 28.70
C VAL A 182 -24.44 35.12 29.38
N GLY A 183 -23.18 34.81 29.68
CA GLY A 183 -22.78 33.57 30.37
C GLY A 183 -23.38 33.48 31.78
N GLY A 184 -23.35 34.59 32.54
CA GLY A 184 -23.94 34.65 33.87
C GLY A 184 -25.44 34.37 33.89
N VAL A 185 -26.19 34.94 32.93
CA VAL A 185 -27.65 34.72 32.83
C VAL A 185 -27.97 33.27 32.43
N THR A 186 -27.18 32.69 31.52
CA THR A 186 -27.39 31.32 31.04
C THR A 186 -27.13 30.29 32.14
N LEU A 187 -26.02 30.43 32.88
CA LEU A 187 -25.68 29.52 33.98
C LEU A 187 -26.72 29.53 35.09
N ARG A 188 -27.29 30.71 35.39
CA ARG A 188 -28.38 30.84 36.36
C ARG A 188 -29.62 30.06 35.91
N GLY A 189 -30.07 30.25 34.67
CA GLY A 189 -31.22 29.51 34.14
C GLY A 189 -31.03 27.99 34.10
N MET A 190 -29.82 27.51 33.83
CA MET A 190 -29.49 26.08 33.91
C MET A 190 -29.55 25.54 35.35
N SER A 191 -29.04 26.29 36.32
CA SER A 191 -29.10 25.91 37.74
C SER A 191 -30.55 25.78 38.20
N ASP A 192 -31.40 26.74 37.84
CA ASP A 192 -32.80 26.75 38.22
C ASP A 192 -33.56 25.57 37.58
N SER A 193 -33.30 25.29 36.29
CA SER A 193 -33.88 24.14 35.58
C SER A 193 -33.47 22.79 36.20
N ASN A 194 -32.20 22.67 36.62
CA ASN A 194 -31.71 21.45 37.25
C ASN A 194 -32.33 21.20 38.63
N ALA A 195 -32.61 22.27 39.39
CA ALA A 195 -33.32 22.18 40.66
C ALA A 195 -34.76 21.67 40.46
N SER A 196 -35.49 22.20 39.47
CA SER A 196 -36.85 21.75 39.16
C SER A 196 -36.90 20.29 38.69
N LEU A 197 -35.94 19.85 37.86
CA LEU A 197 -35.82 18.45 37.45
C LEU A 197 -35.61 17.51 38.63
N LYS A 198 -34.79 17.91 39.60
CA LYS A 198 -34.56 17.14 40.82
C LYS A 198 -35.85 16.93 41.61
N THR A 199 -36.66 17.98 41.77
CA THR A 199 -37.97 17.91 42.44
C THR A 199 -38.93 16.95 41.73
N VAL A 200 -39.04 17.02 40.39
CA VAL A 200 -39.91 16.09 39.62
C VAL A 200 -39.46 14.63 39.78
N TYR A 201 -38.16 14.38 39.90
CA TYR A 201 -37.63 13.03 40.09
C TYR A 201 -37.79 12.52 41.53
N GLU A 202 -37.20 13.20 42.51
CA GLU A 202 -37.12 12.75 43.91
C GLU A 202 -38.48 12.84 44.63
N ASP A 203 -39.22 13.93 44.43
CA ASP A 203 -40.45 14.18 45.20
C ASP A 203 -41.73 13.69 44.51
N ARG A 204 -41.64 13.27 43.23
CA ARG A 204 -42.82 12.81 42.47
C ARG A 204 -42.69 11.44 41.85
N THR A 205 -41.66 11.25 41.01
CA THR A 205 -41.52 10.00 40.24
C THR A 205 -41.18 8.81 41.13
N VAL A 206 -40.24 8.98 42.07
CA VAL A 206 -39.86 7.91 43.01
C VAL A 206 -41.03 7.54 43.93
N PRO A 207 -41.72 8.50 44.59
CA PRO A 207 -42.98 8.26 45.30
C PRO A 207 -44.05 7.53 44.50
N ALA A 208 -44.28 7.93 43.24
CA ALA A 208 -45.25 7.28 42.37
C ALA A 208 -44.92 5.79 42.14
N VAL A 209 -43.64 5.46 41.92
CA VAL A 209 -43.19 4.06 41.79
C VAL A 209 -43.41 3.29 43.09
N GLN A 210 -43.06 3.89 44.25
CA GLN A 210 -43.27 3.27 45.56
C GLN A 210 -44.75 2.97 45.83
N ILE A 211 -45.64 3.94 45.54
CA ILE A 211 -47.10 3.78 45.65
C ILE A 211 -47.58 2.63 44.75
N GLY A 212 -47.10 2.55 43.51
CA GLY A 212 -47.43 1.48 42.56
C GLY A 212 -46.97 0.10 43.02
N GLN A 213 -45.74 -0.02 43.53
CA GLN A 213 -45.22 -1.28 44.07
C GLN A 213 -46.00 -1.76 45.29
N ILE A 214 -46.43 -0.83 46.16
CA ILE A 214 -47.33 -1.17 47.28
C ILE A 214 -48.61 -1.81 46.75
N LEU A 215 -49.20 -1.25 45.69
CA LEU A 215 -50.41 -1.78 45.06
C LEU A 215 -50.22 -3.19 44.50
N ASP A 216 -49.08 -3.44 43.84
CA ASP A 216 -48.76 -4.74 43.26
C ASP A 216 -48.56 -5.81 44.33
N HIS A 217 -47.86 -5.51 45.42
CA HIS A 217 -47.74 -6.44 46.55
C HIS A 217 -49.08 -6.69 47.26
N MET A 218 -49.96 -5.68 47.33
CA MET A 218 -51.32 -5.87 47.86
C MET A 218 -52.16 -6.78 46.96
N ARG A 219 -52.07 -6.62 45.63
CA ARG A 219 -52.72 -7.52 44.66
C ARG A 219 -52.17 -8.95 44.77
N ASP A 220 -50.85 -9.08 44.88
CA ASP A 220 -50.18 -10.37 45.03
C ASP A 220 -50.64 -11.09 46.31
N ASN A 221 -50.87 -10.35 47.40
CA ASN A 221 -51.46 -10.91 48.62
C ASN A 221 -52.87 -11.47 48.39
N VAL A 222 -53.73 -10.73 47.69
CA VAL A 222 -55.08 -11.20 47.37
C VAL A 222 -55.05 -12.42 46.44
N GLN A 223 -54.19 -12.42 45.42
CA GLN A 223 -54.01 -13.55 44.51
C GLN A 223 -53.45 -14.78 45.22
N THR A 224 -52.46 -14.58 46.09
CA THR A 224 -51.88 -15.66 46.90
C THR A 224 -52.93 -16.24 47.85
N LEU A 225 -53.80 -15.41 48.43
CA LEU A 225 -54.93 -15.86 49.23
C LEU A 225 -55.96 -16.69 48.43
N GLN A 226 -56.26 -16.30 47.19
CA GLN A 226 -57.15 -17.09 46.32
C GLN A 226 -56.56 -18.47 46.03
N GLN A 227 -55.25 -18.54 45.81
CA GLN A 227 -54.57 -19.82 45.64
C GLN A 227 -54.51 -20.62 46.95
N LEU A 228 -54.41 -19.95 48.10
CA LEU A 228 -54.52 -20.57 49.42
C LEU A 228 -55.88 -21.28 49.60
N ILE A 229 -56.98 -20.65 49.16
CA ILE A 229 -58.32 -21.27 49.19
C ILE A 229 -58.35 -22.58 48.40
N ILE A 230 -57.77 -22.59 47.19
CA ILE A 230 -57.71 -23.78 46.32
C ILE A 230 -56.88 -24.87 47.00
N ASP A 231 -55.66 -24.54 47.42
CA ASP A 231 -54.73 -25.52 47.99
C ASP A 231 -55.26 -26.13 49.30
N THR A 232 -55.93 -25.33 50.14
CA THR A 232 -56.59 -25.79 51.36
C THR A 232 -57.80 -26.67 51.07
N ARG A 233 -58.55 -26.40 49.99
CA ARG A 233 -59.71 -27.21 49.57
C ARG A 233 -59.29 -28.57 49.01
N ASP A 234 -58.21 -28.60 48.23
CA ASP A 234 -57.73 -29.81 47.55
C ASP A 234 -56.88 -30.72 48.47
N GLY A 235 -56.62 -30.31 49.71
CA GLY A 235 -55.85 -31.08 50.68
C GLY A 235 -54.35 -31.15 50.35
N THR A 236 -53.82 -30.09 49.76
CA THR A 236 -52.43 -30.00 49.23
C THR A 236 -51.38 -30.00 50.36
N ASP A 237 -50.13 -30.40 50.05
CA ASP A 237 -48.99 -30.47 50.99
C ASP A 237 -48.81 -29.19 51.83
N SER A 238 -48.66 -29.35 53.15
CA SER A 238 -48.53 -28.26 54.13
C SER A 238 -47.33 -27.34 53.86
N LYS A 239 -46.28 -27.83 53.18
CA LYS A 239 -45.15 -27.00 52.75
C LYS A 239 -45.55 -25.93 51.74
N VAL A 240 -46.50 -26.21 50.84
CA VAL A 240 -46.98 -25.26 49.84
C VAL A 240 -47.78 -24.14 50.51
N ILE A 241 -48.64 -24.49 51.46
CA ILE A 241 -49.41 -23.53 52.26
C ILE A 241 -48.48 -22.61 53.07
N ALA A 242 -47.45 -23.17 53.72
CA ALA A 242 -46.46 -22.39 54.47
C ALA A 242 -45.66 -21.42 53.58
N GLY A 243 -45.31 -21.84 52.36
CA GLY A 243 -44.62 -20.96 51.39
C GLY A 243 -45.47 -19.76 50.96
N ARG A 244 -46.78 -19.96 50.77
CA ARG A 244 -47.73 -18.88 50.44
C ARG A 244 -47.93 -17.92 51.60
N GLU A 245 -48.01 -18.42 52.82
CA GLU A 245 -48.03 -17.57 54.01
C GLU A 245 -46.77 -16.69 54.10
N GLN A 246 -45.59 -17.28 53.88
CA GLN A 246 -44.34 -16.53 53.92
C GLN A 246 -44.34 -15.42 52.86
N ARG A 247 -44.90 -15.67 51.66
CA ARG A 247 -45.08 -14.66 50.62
C ARG A 247 -45.99 -13.52 51.06
N ILE A 248 -47.13 -13.83 51.69
CA ILE A 248 -48.06 -12.81 52.21
C ILE A 248 -47.39 -11.94 53.29
N SER A 249 -46.67 -12.57 54.22
CA SER A 249 -45.97 -11.86 55.30
C SER A 249 -44.80 -11.03 54.77
N GLY A 250 -44.05 -11.55 53.80
CA GLY A 250 -42.96 -10.84 53.13
C GLY A 250 -43.45 -9.61 52.36
N ASN A 251 -44.55 -9.75 51.61
CA ASN A 251 -45.20 -8.63 50.94
C ASN A 251 -45.67 -7.56 51.93
N ALA A 252 -46.26 -7.94 53.07
CA ALA A 252 -46.68 -6.98 54.09
C ALA A 252 -45.50 -6.17 54.64
N ALA A 253 -44.37 -6.81 54.93
CA ALA A 253 -43.16 -6.12 55.41
C ALA A 253 -42.56 -5.17 54.35
N THR A 254 -42.56 -5.57 53.07
CA THR A 254 -42.11 -4.72 51.97
C THR A 254 -43.01 -3.50 51.80
N ILE A 255 -44.33 -3.69 51.87
CA ILE A 255 -45.32 -2.60 51.82
C ILE A 255 -45.10 -1.60 52.96
N ASP A 256 -44.80 -2.06 54.17
CA ASP A 256 -44.54 -1.18 55.31
C ASP A 256 -43.29 -0.31 55.09
N ARG A 257 -42.21 -0.89 54.55
CA ARG A 257 -40.98 -0.15 54.22
C ARG A 257 -41.22 0.89 53.12
N LEU A 258 -41.79 0.49 51.99
CA LEU A 258 -42.06 1.38 50.85
C LEU A 258 -42.93 2.58 51.27
N TRP A 259 -43.87 2.36 52.19
CA TRP A 259 -44.74 3.42 52.68
C TRP A 259 -44.06 4.37 53.66
N ALA A 260 -43.18 3.85 54.51
CA ALA A 260 -42.36 4.70 55.38
C ALA A 260 -41.47 5.62 54.55
N ASP A 261 -40.83 5.10 53.49
CA ASP A 261 -40.00 5.89 52.59
C ASP A 261 -40.83 6.97 51.88
N PHE A 262 -42.02 6.61 51.36
CA PHE A 262 -42.94 7.56 50.74
C PHE A 262 -43.28 8.75 51.66
N LEU A 263 -43.55 8.49 52.95
CA LEU A 263 -43.91 9.52 53.92
C LEU A 263 -42.76 10.50 54.25
N THR A 264 -41.51 10.18 53.87
CA THR A 264 -40.37 11.10 54.07
C THR A 264 -40.22 12.13 52.96
N THR A 265 -40.94 11.97 51.85
CA THR A 265 -40.90 12.89 50.70
C THR A 265 -41.74 14.14 50.93
N HIS A 266 -41.55 15.17 50.09
CA HIS A 266 -42.35 16.39 50.20
C HIS A 266 -43.81 16.14 49.76
N LEU A 267 -44.70 16.00 50.74
CA LEU A 267 -46.14 15.81 50.53
C LEU A 267 -46.86 17.17 50.47
N THR A 268 -47.62 17.37 49.40
CA THR A 268 -48.62 18.46 49.33
C THR A 268 -49.72 18.25 50.38
N PRO A 269 -50.46 19.30 50.75
CA PRO A 269 -51.57 19.17 51.71
C PRO A 269 -52.59 18.10 51.32
N GLU A 270 -52.90 17.99 50.03
CA GLU A 270 -53.84 17.02 49.46
C GLU A 270 -53.27 15.59 49.49
N GLU A 271 -51.98 15.42 49.18
CA GLU A 271 -51.30 14.11 49.28
C GLU A 271 -51.25 13.61 50.72
N LYS A 272 -51.02 14.50 51.68
CA LYS A 272 -50.97 14.15 53.10
C LYS A 272 -52.31 13.59 53.58
N GLU A 273 -53.42 14.19 53.18
CA GLU A 273 -54.77 13.72 53.53
C GLU A 273 -55.04 12.32 52.96
N LEU A 274 -54.76 12.11 51.67
CA LEU A 274 -54.92 10.81 51.02
C LEU A 274 -53.99 9.75 51.61
N ALA A 275 -52.77 10.13 52.00
CA ALA A 275 -51.82 9.23 52.62
C ALA A 275 -52.31 8.72 53.98
N GLU A 276 -52.79 9.62 54.85
CA GLU A 276 -53.37 9.23 56.13
C GLU A 276 -54.59 8.31 55.95
N ARG A 277 -55.42 8.56 54.94
CA ARG A 277 -56.57 7.71 54.60
C ARG A 277 -56.13 6.31 54.17
N PHE A 278 -55.15 6.23 53.27
CA PHE A 278 -54.61 4.95 52.80
C PHE A 278 -53.97 4.14 53.92
N ALA A 279 -53.17 4.80 54.80
CA ALA A 279 -52.51 4.14 55.92
C ALA A 279 -53.52 3.43 56.84
N ARG A 280 -54.65 4.08 57.15
CA ARG A 280 -55.75 3.46 57.93
C ARG A 280 -56.37 2.27 57.21
N GLN A 281 -56.71 2.42 55.92
CA GLN A 281 -57.33 1.35 55.12
C GLN A 281 -56.41 0.14 54.96
N ARG A 282 -55.11 0.37 54.75
CA ARG A 282 -54.09 -0.66 54.65
C ARG A 282 -53.91 -1.43 55.96
N ALA A 283 -53.86 -0.72 57.09
CA ALA A 283 -53.77 -1.35 58.41
C ALA A 283 -54.97 -2.26 58.69
N ALA A 284 -56.18 -1.83 58.32
CA ALA A 284 -57.38 -2.66 58.41
C ALA A 284 -57.30 -3.89 57.49
N PHE A 285 -56.88 -3.70 56.22
CA PHE A 285 -56.68 -4.81 55.28
C PHE A 285 -55.70 -5.88 55.80
N LEU A 286 -54.61 -5.49 56.44
CA LEU A 286 -53.64 -6.42 57.03
C LEU A 286 -54.18 -7.13 58.27
N ASN A 287 -54.70 -6.38 59.25
CA ASN A 287 -55.02 -6.91 60.57
C ASN A 287 -56.40 -7.57 60.65
N GLU A 288 -57.39 -7.04 59.94
CA GLU A 288 -58.76 -7.58 59.92
C GLU A 288 -59.00 -8.50 58.72
N GLY A 289 -58.10 -8.48 57.72
CA GLY A 289 -58.20 -9.25 56.50
C GLY A 289 -57.15 -10.36 56.39
N LEU A 290 -55.92 -10.00 56.02
CA LEU A 290 -54.88 -10.97 55.67
C LEU A 290 -54.51 -11.92 56.83
N LYS A 291 -54.27 -11.39 58.04
CA LYS A 291 -53.82 -12.20 59.18
C LYS A 291 -54.82 -13.29 59.60
N PRO A 292 -56.12 -12.99 59.82
CA PRO A 292 -57.06 -14.06 60.16
C PRO A 292 -57.32 -15.02 58.99
N ALA A 293 -57.20 -14.58 57.74
CA ALA A 293 -57.32 -15.48 56.58
C ALA A 293 -56.19 -16.49 56.47
N VAL A 294 -54.94 -16.07 56.69
CA VAL A 294 -53.80 -17.01 56.76
C VAL A 294 -54.01 -18.02 57.89
N GLU A 295 -54.56 -17.59 59.03
CA GLU A 295 -54.83 -18.48 60.16
C GLU A 295 -55.95 -19.49 59.87
N LEU A 296 -57.03 -19.08 59.21
CA LEU A 296 -58.09 -20.01 58.74
C LEU A 296 -57.55 -21.05 57.76
N ALA A 297 -56.62 -20.66 56.88
CA ALA A 297 -56.00 -21.59 55.94
C ALA A 297 -55.13 -22.65 56.65
N ARG A 298 -54.40 -22.26 57.71
CA ARG A 298 -53.63 -23.21 58.54
C ARG A 298 -54.53 -24.23 59.25
N GLN A 299 -55.73 -23.82 59.63
CA GLN A 299 -56.71 -24.69 60.27
C GLN A 299 -57.40 -25.64 59.28
N GLY A 300 -57.18 -25.48 57.97
CA GLY A 300 -57.78 -26.32 56.93
C GLY A 300 -59.20 -25.92 56.53
N ASP A 301 -59.74 -24.80 57.03
CA ASP A 301 -61.14 -24.40 56.81
C ASP A 301 -61.29 -23.55 55.54
N SER A 302 -61.25 -24.21 54.37
CA SER A 302 -61.35 -23.56 53.06
C SER A 302 -62.67 -22.81 52.83
N LEU A 303 -63.79 -23.30 53.38
CA LEU A 303 -65.11 -22.70 53.17
C LEU A 303 -65.24 -21.36 53.91
N ARG A 304 -64.80 -21.29 55.18
CA ARG A 304 -64.77 -20.02 55.92
C ARG A 304 -63.77 -19.04 55.35
N LEU A 305 -62.62 -19.54 54.87
CA LEU A 305 -61.63 -18.71 54.21
C LEU A 305 -62.20 -18.05 52.94
N GLU A 306 -62.92 -18.81 52.11
CA GLU A 306 -63.56 -18.29 50.91
C GLU A 306 -64.59 -17.19 51.24
N VAL A 307 -65.44 -17.41 52.25
CA VAL A 307 -66.40 -16.40 52.72
C VAL A 307 -65.68 -15.16 53.25
N MET A 308 -64.60 -15.31 54.03
CA MET A 308 -63.83 -14.18 54.56
C MET A 308 -63.15 -13.37 53.44
N VAL A 309 -62.59 -14.05 52.44
CA VAL A 309 -61.97 -13.39 51.29
C VAL A 309 -63.01 -12.57 50.53
N ARG A 310 -64.19 -13.14 50.26
CA ARG A 310 -65.28 -12.47 49.53
C ARG A 310 -65.88 -11.30 50.30
N ASP A 311 -66.27 -11.52 51.55
CA ASP A 311 -67.13 -10.59 52.29
C ASP A 311 -66.35 -9.56 53.11
N ARG A 312 -65.07 -9.82 53.44
CA ARG A 312 -64.24 -8.90 54.24
C ARG A 312 -62.99 -8.40 53.53
N ILE A 313 -62.18 -9.30 52.96
CA ILE A 313 -60.87 -8.92 52.40
C ILE A 313 -61.03 -8.15 51.10
N TYR A 314 -61.90 -8.58 50.20
CA TYR A 314 -62.10 -7.91 48.92
C TYR A 314 -62.61 -6.46 49.08
N PRO A 315 -63.62 -6.16 49.93
CA PRO A 315 -64.00 -4.77 50.21
C PRO A 315 -62.89 -3.92 50.84
N LEU A 316 -62.13 -4.47 51.81
CA LEU A 316 -61.01 -3.76 52.44
C LEU A 316 -59.89 -3.46 51.44
N PHE A 317 -59.57 -4.42 50.57
CA PHE A 317 -58.62 -4.24 49.48
C PHE A 317 -59.09 -3.15 48.52
N GLN A 318 -60.34 -3.18 48.06
CA GLN A 318 -60.88 -2.20 47.12
C GLN A 318 -60.83 -0.76 47.65
N ALA A 319 -61.14 -0.57 48.94
CA ALA A 319 -61.05 0.76 49.56
C ALA A 319 -59.61 1.30 49.58
N ALA A 320 -58.65 0.46 49.99
CA ALA A 320 -57.23 0.83 49.99
C ALA A 320 -56.70 1.03 48.56
N PHE A 321 -57.09 0.14 47.63
CA PHE A 321 -56.74 0.19 46.22
C PHE A 321 -57.14 1.51 45.59
N GLN A 322 -58.37 1.97 45.82
CA GLN A 322 -58.84 3.23 45.25
C GLN A 322 -58.05 4.43 45.78
N THR A 323 -57.81 4.51 47.10
CA THR A 323 -57.01 5.62 47.65
C THR A 323 -55.55 5.59 47.18
N ASN A 324 -54.95 4.41 47.03
CA ASN A 324 -53.61 4.29 46.46
C ASN A 324 -53.56 4.78 45.00
N LYS A 325 -54.59 4.44 44.22
CA LYS A 325 -54.73 4.94 42.84
C LYS A 325 -54.90 6.47 42.80
N ASP A 326 -55.70 7.04 43.70
CA ASP A 326 -55.88 8.49 43.81
C ASP A 326 -54.54 9.19 44.15
N LEU A 327 -53.76 8.64 45.09
CA LEU A 327 -52.42 9.12 45.42
C LEU A 327 -51.49 9.09 44.21
N LEU A 328 -51.48 7.97 43.48
CA LEU A 328 -50.65 7.83 42.28
C LEU A 328 -51.03 8.85 41.20
N GLN A 329 -52.33 9.09 41.00
CA GLN A 329 -52.82 10.06 40.04
C GLN A 329 -52.47 11.50 40.44
N LEU A 330 -52.51 11.82 41.74
CA LEU A 330 -52.13 13.12 42.24
C LEU A 330 -50.63 13.40 42.04
N GLN A 331 -49.77 12.41 42.31
CA GLN A 331 -48.32 12.51 42.05
C GLN A 331 -48.03 12.88 40.58
N LEU A 332 -48.73 12.24 39.64
CA LEU A 332 -48.60 12.55 38.20
C LEU A 332 -49.10 13.96 37.84
N THR A 333 -50.15 14.44 38.51
CA THR A 333 -50.73 15.76 38.24
C THR A 333 -49.79 16.87 38.74
N VAL A 334 -49.26 16.74 39.96
CA VAL A 334 -48.32 17.72 40.52
C VAL A 334 -47.00 17.70 39.73
N ALA A 335 -46.48 16.51 39.38
CA ALA A 335 -45.29 16.39 38.53
C ALA A 335 -45.43 17.13 37.20
N ARG A 336 -46.63 17.07 36.59
CA ARG A 336 -46.91 17.77 35.34
C ARG A 336 -46.88 19.29 35.51
N GLY A 337 -47.48 19.81 36.59
CA GLY A 337 -47.46 21.25 36.88
C GLY A 337 -46.06 21.80 37.09
N GLU A 338 -45.22 21.10 37.87
CA GLU A 338 -43.82 21.45 38.09
C GLU A 338 -43.01 21.46 36.78
N TYR A 339 -43.25 20.47 35.91
CA TYR A 339 -42.60 20.40 34.60
C TYR A 339 -43.01 21.56 33.67
N GLU A 340 -44.30 21.88 33.60
CA GLU A 340 -44.80 22.97 32.74
C GLU A 340 -44.25 24.34 33.20
N GLY A 341 -44.19 24.59 34.52
CA GLY A 341 -43.57 25.81 35.07
C GLY A 341 -42.08 25.94 34.74
N ALA A 342 -41.32 24.86 34.91
CA ALA A 342 -39.89 24.84 34.56
C ALA A 342 -39.65 25.11 33.06
N LEU A 343 -40.57 24.69 32.18
CA LEU A 343 -40.46 24.92 30.74
C LEU A 343 -40.66 26.39 30.35
N GLU A 344 -41.56 27.11 31.03
CA GLU A 344 -41.77 28.55 30.80
C GLU A 344 -40.54 29.36 31.24
N ASP A 345 -40.00 29.06 32.43
CA ASP A 345 -38.79 29.71 32.93
C ASP A 345 -37.59 29.46 32.01
N PHE A 346 -37.41 28.22 31.56
CA PHE A 346 -36.38 27.89 30.58
C PHE A 346 -36.53 28.69 29.28
N ARG A 347 -37.76 28.79 28.75
CA ARG A 347 -38.03 29.56 27.52
C ARG A 347 -37.69 31.04 27.67
N TRP A 348 -38.04 31.66 28.79
CA TRP A 348 -37.72 33.07 29.04
C TRP A 348 -36.21 33.32 29.07
N HIS A 349 -35.46 32.48 29.79
CA HIS A 349 -34.00 32.58 29.86
C HIS A 349 -33.35 32.35 28.48
N LEU A 350 -33.88 31.41 27.68
CA LEU A 350 -33.37 31.12 26.34
C LEU A 350 -33.57 32.30 25.38
N VAL A 351 -34.76 32.90 25.32
CA VAL A 351 -35.05 34.03 24.41
C VAL A 351 -34.16 35.24 24.73
N PHE A 352 -33.98 35.56 26.01
CA PHE A 352 -33.12 36.66 26.44
C PHE A 352 -31.66 36.41 26.03
N ALA A 353 -31.13 35.20 26.29
CA ALA A 353 -29.76 34.85 25.93
C ALA A 353 -29.52 34.95 24.41
N VAL A 354 -30.49 34.51 23.59
CA VAL A 354 -30.41 34.60 22.12
C VAL A 354 -30.42 36.06 21.65
N ALA A 355 -31.33 36.90 22.17
CA ALA A 355 -31.42 38.30 21.77
C ALA A 355 -30.16 39.10 22.15
N ALA A 356 -29.63 38.89 23.35
CA ALA A 356 -28.39 39.52 23.79
C ALA A 356 -27.19 39.04 22.94
N GLY A 357 -27.12 37.74 22.63
CA GLY A 357 -26.11 37.18 21.74
C GLY A 357 -26.13 37.81 20.34
N LEU A 358 -27.32 38.03 19.77
CA LEU A 358 -27.45 38.63 18.43
C LEU A 358 -26.99 40.10 18.41
N ALA A 359 -27.29 40.87 19.45
CA ALA A 359 -26.85 42.27 19.55
C ALA A 359 -25.32 42.38 19.62
N VAL A 360 -24.67 41.50 20.38
CA VAL A 360 -23.20 41.40 20.46
C VAL A 360 -22.60 41.02 19.10
N LEU A 361 -23.26 40.09 18.37
CA LEU A 361 -22.82 39.69 17.04
C LEU A 361 -22.84 40.86 16.05
N VAL A 362 -23.91 41.66 16.02
CA VAL A 362 -24.01 42.82 15.11
C VAL A 362 -22.94 43.87 15.42
N ALA A 363 -22.72 44.19 16.70
CA ALA A 363 -21.66 45.12 17.11
C ALA A 363 -20.27 44.60 16.74
N ALA A 364 -20.01 43.30 16.91
CA ALA A 364 -18.77 42.67 16.51
C ALA A 364 -18.54 42.76 14.98
N VAL A 365 -19.59 42.59 14.17
CA VAL A 365 -19.50 42.72 12.70
C VAL A 365 -19.16 44.16 12.28
N LEU A 366 -19.80 45.18 12.87
CA LEU A 366 -19.53 46.58 12.54
C LEU A 366 -18.10 47.00 12.93
N CYS A 367 -17.68 46.64 14.15
CA CYS A 367 -16.30 46.87 14.62
C CYS A 367 -15.29 46.11 13.75
N GLY A 368 -15.63 44.87 13.38
CA GLY A 368 -14.87 44.05 12.43
C GLY A 368 -14.69 44.74 11.10
N PHE A 369 -15.74 45.31 10.50
CA PHE A 369 -15.65 46.01 9.22
C PHE A 369 -14.76 47.25 9.27
N MET A 370 -14.83 48.05 10.34
CA MET A 370 -13.95 49.21 10.52
C MET A 370 -12.48 48.81 10.70
N LEU A 371 -12.22 47.74 11.45
CA LEU A 371 -10.87 47.20 11.63
C LEU A 371 -10.34 46.62 10.32
N LEU A 372 -11.16 45.86 9.60
CA LEU A 372 -10.84 45.32 8.29
C LEU A 372 -10.47 46.43 7.32
N ARG A 373 -11.20 47.55 7.29
CA ARG A 373 -10.88 48.68 6.42
C ARG A 373 -9.55 49.35 6.78
N THR A 374 -9.19 49.38 8.06
CA THR A 374 -7.95 49.98 8.57
C THR A 374 -6.73 49.13 8.26
N VAL A 375 -6.90 47.81 8.20
CA VAL A 375 -5.83 46.85 7.87
C VAL A 375 -5.75 46.62 6.35
N ARG A 376 -6.90 46.43 5.68
CA ARG A 376 -6.97 46.06 4.26
C ARG A 376 -6.44 47.14 3.32
N ARG A 377 -6.64 48.43 3.64
CA ARG A 377 -6.15 49.53 2.80
C ARG A 377 -4.61 49.56 2.75
N PRO A 378 -3.88 49.68 3.88
CA PRO A 378 -2.42 49.58 3.87
C PRO A 378 -1.88 48.28 3.29
N LEU A 379 -2.56 47.14 3.51
CA LEU A 379 -2.15 45.87 2.89
C LEU A 379 -2.32 45.88 1.36
N ALA A 380 -3.38 46.51 0.83
CA ALA A 380 -3.57 46.67 -0.61
C ALA A 380 -2.53 47.63 -1.21
N ASP A 381 -2.20 48.71 -0.49
CA ASP A 381 -1.14 49.64 -0.88
C ASP A 381 0.21 48.91 -0.90
N PHE A 382 0.53 48.12 0.12
CA PHE A 382 1.72 47.26 0.13
C PHE A 382 1.73 46.21 -0.97
N SER A 383 0.58 45.63 -1.34
CA SER A 383 0.50 44.74 -2.50
C SER A 383 0.87 45.48 -3.79
N THR A 384 0.42 46.72 -3.93
CA THR A 384 0.78 47.58 -5.08
C THR A 384 2.28 47.90 -5.07
N ASP A 385 2.85 48.17 -3.89
CA ASP A 385 4.29 48.40 -3.71
C ASP A 385 5.10 47.13 -4.03
N PHE A 386 4.64 45.95 -3.61
CA PHE A 386 5.25 44.67 -3.97
C PHE A 386 5.14 44.38 -5.47
N ASP A 387 3.99 44.64 -6.10
CA ASP A 387 3.81 44.47 -7.54
C ASP A 387 4.71 45.43 -8.34
N ALA A 388 4.91 46.65 -7.86
CA ALA A 388 5.87 47.58 -8.44
C ALA A 388 7.31 47.05 -8.32
N ILE A 389 7.71 46.55 -7.14
CA ILE A 389 9.01 45.92 -6.93
C ILE A 389 9.18 44.66 -7.80
N ALA A 390 8.15 43.82 -7.92
CA ALA A 390 8.18 42.59 -8.72
C ALA A 390 8.29 42.89 -10.23
N ARG A 391 7.62 43.95 -10.70
CA ARG A 391 7.78 44.47 -12.07
C ARG A 391 9.10 45.22 -12.28
N ASN A 392 9.96 45.26 -11.27
CA ASN A 392 11.22 46.00 -11.28
C ASN A 392 11.02 47.48 -11.65
N ASP A 393 9.89 48.07 -11.23
CA ASP A 393 9.67 49.51 -11.33
C ASP A 393 10.49 50.22 -10.24
N GLN A 394 11.65 50.72 -10.66
CA GLN A 394 12.60 51.34 -9.76
C GLN A 394 12.23 52.79 -9.41
N SER A 395 11.24 53.37 -10.10
CA SER A 395 10.77 54.75 -9.91
C SER A 395 9.63 54.87 -8.90
N HIS A 396 8.92 53.77 -8.61
CA HIS A 396 7.76 53.73 -7.71
C HIS A 396 8.09 54.21 -6.28
N ILE A 397 7.23 55.08 -5.74
CA ILE A 397 7.38 55.68 -4.41
C ILE A 397 6.53 54.91 -3.41
N ILE A 398 7.13 54.51 -2.29
CA ILE A 398 6.45 53.84 -1.18
C ILE A 398 6.22 54.89 -0.09
N ASP A 399 4.97 55.27 0.17
CA ASP A 399 4.60 56.23 1.23
C ASP A 399 4.40 55.55 2.60
N LEU A 400 4.47 56.33 3.68
CA LEU A 400 4.21 55.80 5.03
C LEU A 400 2.70 55.77 5.33
N PRO A 401 2.11 54.61 5.67
CA PRO A 401 0.69 54.53 6.04
C PRO A 401 0.35 55.35 7.28
N THR A 402 -0.92 55.72 7.47
CA THR A 402 -1.34 56.50 8.65
C THR A 402 -1.17 55.75 9.99
N ALA A 403 -1.36 54.43 9.98
CA ALA A 403 -1.16 53.59 11.16
C ALA A 403 0.33 53.30 11.36
N VAL A 404 0.84 53.69 12.53
CA VAL A 404 2.27 53.66 12.86
C VAL A 404 2.84 52.26 12.91
N GLU A 405 2.02 51.24 13.18
CA GLU A 405 2.43 49.83 13.21
C GLU A 405 2.92 49.33 11.84
N PHE A 406 2.49 49.96 10.75
CA PHE A 406 2.94 49.63 9.39
C PHE A 406 4.19 50.40 8.95
N HIS A 407 4.66 51.41 9.71
CA HIS A 407 5.87 52.16 9.38
C HIS A 407 7.12 51.29 9.29
N PRO A 408 7.37 50.33 10.21
CA PRO A 408 8.49 49.40 10.08
C PRO A 408 8.42 48.56 8.81
N ILE A 409 7.24 48.10 8.40
CA ILE A 409 7.04 47.31 7.18
C ILE A 409 7.29 48.16 5.94
N ALA A 410 6.73 49.37 5.88
CA ALA A 410 7.01 50.32 4.80
C ALA A 410 8.51 50.66 4.71
N GLY A 411 9.16 50.85 5.86
CA GLY A 411 10.61 51.06 5.96
C GLY A 411 11.39 49.87 5.43
N GLN A 412 11.06 48.65 5.85
CA GLN A 412 11.69 47.42 5.34
C GLN A 412 11.47 47.24 3.84
N LEU A 413 10.27 47.53 3.32
CA LEU A 413 9.96 47.43 1.90
C LEU A 413 10.77 48.43 1.07
N ARG A 414 10.91 49.67 1.56
CA ARG A 414 11.83 50.66 1.02
C ARG A 414 13.28 50.14 1.01
N GLY A 415 13.71 49.48 2.09
CA GLY A 415 15.03 48.87 2.18
C GLY A 415 15.24 47.66 1.26
N LEU A 416 14.22 46.83 1.09
CA LEU A 416 14.21 45.71 0.15
C LEU A 416 14.31 46.22 -1.29
N LYS A 417 13.49 47.21 -1.65
CA LYS A 417 13.58 47.91 -2.94
C LYS A 417 14.98 48.46 -3.16
N ALA A 418 15.56 49.12 -2.15
CA ALA A 418 16.90 49.66 -2.21
C ALA A 418 17.97 48.56 -2.46
N ARG A 419 17.85 47.40 -1.81
CA ARG A 419 18.77 46.27 -2.02
C ARG A 419 18.58 45.62 -3.38
N LEU A 420 17.34 45.44 -3.87
CA LEU A 420 17.06 44.86 -5.18
C LEU A 420 17.53 45.77 -6.30
N CYS A 421 17.24 47.07 -6.22
CA CYS A 421 17.74 48.05 -7.19
C CYS A 421 19.27 48.12 -7.17
N TYR A 422 19.90 48.08 -5.99
CA TYR A 422 21.36 47.95 -5.88
C TYR A 422 21.87 46.67 -6.54
N ALA A 423 21.26 45.51 -6.26
CA ALA A 423 21.67 44.23 -6.83
C ALA A 423 21.50 44.16 -8.36
N VAL A 424 20.45 44.77 -8.90
CA VAL A 424 20.25 44.90 -10.35
C VAL A 424 21.32 45.81 -10.96
N GLN A 425 21.58 46.97 -10.36
CA GLN A 425 22.60 47.92 -10.85
C GLN A 425 24.02 47.35 -10.72
N GLU A 426 24.32 46.63 -9.64
CA GLU A 426 25.58 45.90 -9.45
C GLU A 426 25.72 44.74 -10.45
N ARG A 427 24.64 44.01 -10.75
CA ARG A 427 24.65 42.97 -11.80
C ARG A 427 24.84 43.55 -13.19
N VAL A 428 24.24 44.70 -13.51
CA VAL A 428 24.45 45.38 -14.79
C VAL A 428 25.93 45.76 -14.95
N GLU A 429 26.56 46.30 -13.91
CA GLU A 429 27.98 46.66 -13.96
C GLU A 429 28.91 45.43 -13.94
N ARG A 430 28.59 44.37 -13.18
CA ARG A 430 29.35 43.10 -13.20
C ARG A 430 29.16 42.31 -14.49
N ALA A 431 27.99 42.34 -15.13
CA ALA A 431 27.74 41.71 -16.43
C ALA A 431 28.55 42.38 -17.53
N ARG A 432 28.71 43.70 -17.47
CA ARG A 432 29.61 44.47 -18.36
C ARG A 432 31.07 44.03 -18.22
N GLN A 433 31.49 43.60 -17.03
CA GLN A 433 32.82 43.05 -16.76
C GLN A 433 32.95 41.55 -17.13
N ALA A 434 31.89 40.75 -16.95
CA ALA A 434 31.88 39.30 -17.17
C ALA A 434 31.74 38.87 -18.64
N ASP A 435 31.13 39.67 -19.52
CA ASP A 435 31.00 39.34 -20.94
C ASP A 435 32.37 39.25 -21.65
N GLU A 436 33.36 40.00 -21.17
CA GLU A 436 34.74 39.94 -21.67
C GLU A 436 35.46 38.64 -21.23
N GLU A 437 35.07 38.05 -20.09
CA GLU A 437 35.60 36.76 -19.58
C GLU A 437 34.85 35.55 -20.17
N ARG A 438 33.53 35.67 -20.39
CA ARG A 438 32.64 34.61 -20.90
C ARG A 438 33.10 34.03 -22.24
N ARG A 439 33.67 34.86 -23.11
CA ARG A 439 34.20 34.46 -24.42
C ARG A 439 35.37 33.47 -24.30
N ARG A 440 36.19 33.55 -23.24
CA ARG A 440 37.32 32.62 -23.02
C ARG A 440 36.91 31.31 -22.36
N ALA A 441 35.82 31.31 -21.57
CA ALA A 441 35.34 30.11 -20.88
C ALA A 441 34.55 29.14 -21.80
N LEU A 442 33.81 29.66 -22.78
CA LEU A 442 32.98 28.86 -23.70
C LEU A 442 33.80 27.87 -24.57
N GLU A 443 35.02 28.23 -24.97
CA GLU A 443 35.90 27.35 -25.75
C GLU A 443 36.42 26.15 -24.94
N SER A 444 36.71 26.33 -23.65
CA SER A 444 37.15 25.26 -22.75
C SER A 444 36.01 24.29 -22.39
N MET A 445 34.81 24.83 -22.14
CA MET A 445 33.63 24.06 -21.74
C MET A 445 33.18 23.07 -22.82
N ALA A 446 33.22 23.47 -24.08
CA ALA A 446 32.79 22.62 -25.18
C ALA A 446 33.68 21.39 -25.40
N SER A 447 35.01 21.54 -25.25
CA SER A 447 35.95 20.41 -25.34
C SER A 447 35.77 19.38 -24.21
N THR A 448 35.29 19.83 -23.05
CA THR A 448 35.03 18.97 -21.90
C THR A 448 33.69 18.25 -22.05
N VAL A 449 32.66 18.93 -22.54
CA VAL A 449 31.35 18.33 -22.82
C VAL A 449 31.45 17.24 -23.89
N GLU A 450 32.21 17.45 -24.96
CA GLU A 450 32.39 16.44 -26.02
C GLU A 450 33.01 15.14 -25.50
N ARG A 451 34.04 15.26 -24.65
CA ARG A 451 34.76 14.12 -24.07
C ARG A 451 33.93 13.38 -23.02
N GLU A 452 33.35 14.09 -22.06
CA GLU A 452 32.59 13.46 -20.96
C GLU A 452 31.25 12.90 -21.43
N ALA A 453 30.51 13.65 -22.26
CA ALA A 453 29.24 13.16 -22.81
C ALA A 453 29.47 12.02 -23.80
N GLY A 454 30.54 12.07 -24.62
CA GLY A 454 30.94 10.96 -25.49
C GLY A 454 31.26 9.68 -24.71
N ARG A 455 32.00 9.80 -23.60
CA ARG A 455 32.34 8.64 -22.74
C ARG A 455 31.11 8.03 -22.07
N ALA A 456 30.18 8.86 -21.59
CA ALA A 456 28.94 8.41 -20.96
C ALA A 456 28.01 7.71 -21.96
N VAL A 457 27.88 8.25 -23.18
CA VAL A 457 27.10 7.67 -24.29
C VAL A 457 27.66 6.30 -24.70
N GLU A 458 28.99 6.18 -24.81
CA GLU A 458 29.68 4.92 -25.13
C GLU A 458 29.47 3.86 -24.03
N GLU A 459 29.54 4.25 -22.75
CA GLU A 459 29.31 3.33 -21.63
C GLU A 459 27.86 2.81 -21.62
N VAL A 460 26.88 3.67 -21.89
CA VAL A 460 25.48 3.25 -22.00
C VAL A 460 25.29 2.34 -23.22
N ALA A 461 25.88 2.68 -24.37
CA ALA A 461 25.82 1.84 -25.57
C ALA A 461 26.36 0.41 -25.31
N GLN A 462 27.51 0.30 -24.64
CA GLN A 462 28.11 -1.00 -24.29
C GLN A 462 27.23 -1.81 -23.33
N ARG A 463 26.69 -1.17 -22.28
CA ARG A 463 25.79 -1.84 -21.33
C ARG A 463 24.47 -2.27 -21.99
N THR A 464 23.93 -1.46 -22.89
CA THR A 464 22.74 -1.81 -23.68
C THR A 464 23.01 -2.96 -24.65
N GLY A 465 24.20 -3.00 -25.27
CA GLY A 465 24.63 -4.13 -26.09
C GLY A 465 24.78 -5.42 -25.29
N ALA A 466 25.37 -5.36 -24.10
CA ALA A 466 25.45 -6.49 -23.18
C ALA A 466 24.05 -6.98 -22.77
N MET A 467 23.13 -6.07 -22.43
CA MET A 467 21.74 -6.40 -22.08
C MET A 467 20.99 -7.08 -23.24
N ALA A 468 21.21 -6.65 -24.48
CA ALA A 468 20.63 -7.30 -25.65
C ALA A 468 21.16 -8.73 -25.86
N ASN A 469 22.46 -8.94 -25.63
CA ASN A 469 23.08 -10.28 -25.69
C ASN A 469 22.60 -11.19 -24.55
N ASP A 470 22.48 -10.66 -23.33
CA ASP A 470 21.96 -11.41 -22.17
C ASP A 470 20.50 -11.84 -22.42
N ALA A 471 19.69 -10.95 -22.98
CA ALA A 471 18.32 -11.26 -23.38
C ALA A 471 18.26 -12.34 -24.48
N GLU A 472 19.15 -12.30 -25.46
CA GLU A 472 19.26 -13.36 -26.46
C GLU A 472 19.67 -14.71 -25.83
N GLY A 473 20.63 -14.70 -24.91
CA GLY A 473 21.03 -15.88 -24.14
C GLY A 473 19.89 -16.43 -23.26
N MET A 474 19.08 -15.54 -22.69
CA MET A 474 17.89 -15.89 -21.89
C MET A 474 16.80 -16.53 -22.76
N SER A 475 16.52 -15.96 -23.94
CA SER A 475 15.58 -16.52 -24.91
C SER A 475 16.00 -17.93 -25.37
N GLY A 476 17.28 -18.11 -25.72
CA GLY A 476 17.79 -19.44 -26.08
C GLY A 476 17.80 -20.43 -24.90
N SER A 477 17.91 -19.96 -23.67
CA SER A 477 17.81 -20.81 -22.47
C SER A 477 16.36 -21.23 -22.20
N ALA A 478 15.42 -20.30 -22.32
CA ALA A 478 13.99 -20.55 -22.24
C ALA A 478 13.53 -21.58 -23.28
N GLU A 479 13.94 -21.43 -24.54
CA GLU A 479 13.64 -22.38 -25.61
C GLU A 479 14.15 -23.80 -25.27
N ARG A 480 15.39 -23.92 -24.78
CA ARG A 480 15.92 -25.22 -24.33
C ARG A 480 15.13 -25.81 -23.17
N VAL A 481 14.69 -25.00 -22.22
CA VAL A 481 13.85 -25.46 -21.09
C VAL A 481 12.49 -25.94 -21.60
N SER A 482 11.86 -25.22 -22.53
CA SER A 482 10.58 -25.60 -23.15
C SER A 482 10.69 -26.94 -23.91
N ILE A 483 11.75 -27.14 -24.70
CA ILE A 483 12.02 -28.42 -25.39
C ILE A 483 12.27 -29.56 -24.40
N ASN A 484 13.06 -29.31 -23.35
CA ASN A 484 13.31 -30.31 -22.31
C ASN A 484 12.03 -30.65 -21.53
N ALA A 485 11.18 -29.66 -21.26
CA ALA A 485 9.89 -29.84 -20.62
C ALA A 485 8.98 -30.74 -21.46
N GLN A 486 8.93 -30.53 -22.77
CA GLN A 486 8.17 -31.39 -23.69
C GLN A 486 8.70 -32.83 -23.70
N THR A 487 10.02 -33.00 -23.65
CA THR A 487 10.66 -34.33 -23.58
C THR A 487 10.30 -35.06 -22.29
N VAL A 488 10.35 -34.36 -21.15
CA VAL A 488 9.96 -34.90 -19.84
C VAL A 488 8.46 -35.22 -19.79
N ALA A 489 7.61 -34.37 -20.37
CA ALA A 489 6.17 -34.65 -20.48
C ALA A 489 5.89 -35.94 -21.27
N SER A 490 6.59 -36.14 -22.39
CA SER A 490 6.49 -37.36 -23.17
C SER A 490 6.96 -38.59 -22.37
N ALA A 491 8.06 -38.47 -21.63
CA ALA A 491 8.58 -39.56 -20.79
C ALA A 491 7.60 -39.91 -19.65
N ALA A 492 6.97 -38.91 -19.04
CA ALA A 492 5.93 -39.12 -18.03
C ALA A 492 4.69 -39.81 -18.61
N GLY A 493 4.26 -39.40 -19.82
CA GLY A 493 3.18 -40.06 -20.55
C GLY A 493 3.48 -41.55 -20.84
N GLN A 494 4.72 -41.85 -21.23
CA GLN A 494 5.17 -43.22 -21.46
C GLN A 494 5.23 -44.04 -20.15
N ALA A 495 5.69 -43.43 -19.05
CA ALA A 495 5.69 -44.07 -17.74
C ALA A 495 4.26 -44.42 -17.27
N LEU A 496 3.30 -43.53 -17.51
CA LEU A 496 1.88 -43.78 -17.20
C LEU A 496 1.32 -44.96 -18.02
N ALA A 497 1.60 -45.00 -19.33
CA ALA A 497 1.20 -46.13 -20.19
C ALA A 497 1.83 -47.46 -19.75
N ASN A 498 3.10 -47.44 -19.35
CA ASN A 498 3.77 -48.62 -18.79
C ASN A 498 3.11 -49.07 -17.48
N ALA A 499 2.82 -48.13 -16.57
CA ALA A 499 2.16 -48.44 -15.31
C ALA A 499 0.77 -49.07 -15.54
N GLN A 500 -0.03 -48.54 -16.48
CA GLN A 500 -1.32 -49.13 -16.87
C GLN A 500 -1.17 -50.56 -17.42
N THR A 501 -0.12 -50.81 -18.20
CA THR A 501 0.18 -52.15 -18.72
C THR A 501 0.52 -53.13 -17.60
N VAL A 502 1.33 -52.70 -16.63
CA VAL A 502 1.65 -53.52 -15.44
C VAL A 502 0.40 -53.74 -14.57
N ALA A 503 -0.47 -52.73 -14.41
CA ALA A 503 -1.74 -52.89 -13.67
C ALA A 503 -2.59 -54.02 -14.26
N ALA A 504 -2.80 -54.00 -15.57
CA ALA A 504 -3.56 -55.04 -16.27
C ALA A 504 -2.93 -56.43 -16.08
N ALA A 505 -1.60 -56.53 -16.19
CA ALA A 505 -0.89 -57.79 -15.97
C ALA A 505 -1.02 -58.27 -14.52
N SER A 506 -0.94 -57.38 -13.52
CA SER A 506 -1.13 -57.70 -12.11
C SER A 506 -2.55 -58.16 -11.79
N GLU A 507 -3.57 -57.55 -12.40
CA GLU A 507 -4.96 -58.01 -12.27
C GLU A 507 -5.15 -59.42 -12.85
N GLN A 508 -4.57 -59.69 -14.01
CA GLN A 508 -4.57 -61.04 -14.60
C GLN A 508 -3.83 -62.05 -13.73
N LEU A 509 -2.67 -61.71 -13.17
CA LEU A 509 -1.94 -62.56 -12.24
C LEU A 509 -2.76 -62.86 -10.98
N ALA A 510 -3.41 -61.84 -10.40
CA ALA A 510 -4.27 -62.04 -9.23
C ALA A 510 -5.46 -62.97 -9.52
N ALA A 511 -6.03 -62.91 -10.73
CA ALA A 511 -7.06 -63.86 -11.17
C ALA A 511 -6.50 -65.29 -11.27
N SER A 512 -5.34 -65.49 -11.91
CA SER A 512 -4.68 -66.79 -12.03
C SER A 512 -4.31 -67.38 -10.68
N ILE A 513 -3.80 -66.58 -9.74
CA ILE A 513 -3.46 -67.03 -8.38
C ILE A 513 -4.71 -67.54 -7.65
N ARG A 514 -5.84 -66.82 -7.74
CA ARG A 514 -7.10 -67.27 -7.13
C ARG A 514 -7.60 -68.58 -7.73
N GLU A 515 -7.48 -68.75 -9.05
CA GLU A 515 -7.87 -69.98 -9.72
C GLU A 515 -6.97 -71.15 -9.29
N ILE A 516 -5.66 -70.98 -9.26
CA ILE A 516 -4.71 -72.00 -8.81
C ILE A 516 -4.96 -72.38 -7.35
N SER A 517 -5.17 -71.40 -6.45
CA SER A 517 -5.52 -71.66 -5.06
C SER A 517 -6.82 -72.47 -4.92
N SER A 518 -7.83 -72.18 -5.75
CA SER A 518 -9.07 -72.96 -5.79
C SER A 518 -8.84 -74.40 -6.28
N GLN A 519 -7.99 -74.59 -7.29
CA GLN A 519 -7.62 -75.91 -7.80
C GLN A 519 -6.85 -76.73 -6.76
N ILE A 520 -5.92 -76.11 -6.02
CA ILE A 520 -5.18 -76.78 -4.93
C ILE A 520 -6.10 -77.22 -3.81
N ALA A 521 -7.04 -76.35 -3.40
CA ALA A 521 -8.04 -76.70 -2.39
C ALA A 521 -8.90 -77.90 -2.85
N HIS A 522 -9.28 -77.92 -4.13
CA HIS A 522 -9.99 -79.05 -4.72
C HIS A 522 -9.14 -80.33 -4.73
N SER A 523 -7.87 -80.25 -5.15
CA SER A 523 -6.93 -81.37 -5.14
C SER A 523 -6.76 -81.96 -3.74
N SER A 524 -6.52 -81.15 -2.70
CA SER A 524 -6.40 -81.65 -1.32
C SER A 524 -7.69 -82.31 -0.80
N ALA A 525 -8.87 -81.85 -1.25
CA ALA A 525 -10.13 -82.51 -0.93
C ALA A 525 -10.29 -83.87 -1.64
N VAL A 526 -9.83 -84.00 -2.89
CA VAL A 526 -9.79 -85.27 -3.62
C VAL A 526 -8.81 -86.24 -2.96
N THR A 527 -7.60 -85.77 -2.64
CA THR A 527 -6.54 -86.53 -1.97
C THR A 527 -7.04 -87.10 -0.63
N ARG A 528 -7.69 -86.30 0.21
CA ARG A 528 -8.31 -86.77 1.47
C ARG A 528 -9.35 -87.87 1.26
N ARG A 529 -10.25 -87.71 0.29
CA ARG A 529 -11.24 -88.76 -0.05
C ARG A 529 -10.57 -90.04 -0.54
N ALA A 530 -9.47 -89.92 -1.30
CA ALA A 530 -8.73 -91.06 -1.79
C ALA A 530 -8.03 -91.83 -0.66
N VAL A 531 -7.45 -91.13 0.34
CA VAL A 531 -6.90 -91.76 1.57
C VAL A 531 -8.00 -92.50 2.33
N GLU A 532 -9.17 -91.88 2.53
CA GLU A 532 -10.30 -92.51 3.21
C GLU A 532 -10.80 -93.76 2.48
N SER A 533 -10.92 -93.69 1.15
CA SER A 533 -11.27 -94.84 0.30
C SER A 533 -10.21 -95.95 0.35
N GLY A 534 -8.93 -95.59 0.43
CA GLY A 534 -7.82 -96.52 0.61
C GLY A 534 -7.92 -97.26 1.95
N HIS A 535 -8.17 -96.55 3.05
CA HIS A 535 -8.40 -97.17 4.37
C HIS A 535 -9.62 -98.10 4.37
N HIS A 536 -10.71 -97.71 3.71
CA HIS A 536 -11.89 -98.58 3.58
C HIS A 536 -11.55 -99.87 2.81
N THR A 537 -10.82 -99.74 1.70
CA THR A 537 -10.38 -100.88 0.89
C THR A 537 -9.45 -101.81 1.68
N GLN A 538 -8.48 -101.27 2.43
CA GLN A 538 -7.63 -102.06 3.32
C GLN A 538 -8.44 -102.83 4.37
N ALA A 539 -9.47 -102.21 4.97
CA ALA A 539 -10.33 -102.86 5.94
C ALA A 539 -11.12 -104.02 5.32
N THR A 540 -11.67 -103.84 4.12
CA THR A 540 -12.38 -104.90 3.39
C THR A 540 -11.45 -106.06 3.02
N ILE A 541 -10.26 -105.77 2.51
CA ILE A 541 -9.26 -106.79 2.14
C ILE A 541 -8.80 -107.56 3.38
N ARG A 542 -8.61 -106.88 4.53
CA ARG A 542 -8.27 -107.54 5.79
C ARG A 542 -9.37 -108.49 6.27
N SER A 543 -10.64 -108.07 6.20
CA SER A 543 -11.79 -108.92 6.51
C SER A 543 -11.89 -110.14 5.58
N LEU A 544 -11.56 -109.97 4.29
CA LEU A 544 -11.44 -111.09 3.34
C LEU A 544 -10.33 -112.06 3.76
N SER A 545 -9.14 -111.56 4.13
CA SER A 545 -8.02 -112.38 4.60
C SER A 545 -8.41 -113.22 5.83
N GLU A 546 -9.09 -112.61 6.81
CA GLU A 546 -9.63 -113.30 7.99
C GLU A 546 -10.65 -114.38 7.61
N THR A 547 -11.55 -114.08 6.68
CA THR A 547 -12.56 -115.04 6.21
C THR A 547 -11.91 -116.22 5.48
N VAL A 548 -10.95 -115.96 4.61
CA VAL A 548 -10.19 -116.98 3.86
C VAL A 548 -9.37 -117.85 4.83
N ALA A 549 -8.76 -117.27 5.86
CA ALA A 549 -8.09 -118.03 6.92
C ALA A 549 -9.06 -118.98 7.63
N LYS A 550 -10.29 -118.53 7.92
CA LYS A 550 -11.33 -119.37 8.52
C LYS A 550 -11.75 -120.53 7.60
N VAL A 551 -11.84 -120.29 6.29
CA VAL A 551 -12.07 -121.37 5.31
C VAL A 551 -10.92 -122.38 5.34
N GLY A 552 -9.67 -121.91 5.48
CA GLY A 552 -8.49 -122.77 5.65
C GLY A 552 -8.58 -123.70 6.86
N GLU A 553 -9.04 -123.19 8.00
CA GLU A 553 -9.31 -124.02 9.19
C GLU A 553 -10.34 -125.12 8.92
N VAL A 554 -11.43 -124.79 8.21
CA VAL A 554 -12.49 -125.76 7.86
C VAL A 554 -11.96 -126.82 6.89
N VAL A 555 -11.18 -126.42 5.88
CA VAL A 555 -10.60 -127.37 4.90
C VAL A 555 -9.61 -128.32 5.58
N ASN A 556 -8.79 -127.83 6.52
CA ASN A 556 -7.91 -128.68 7.34
C ASN A 556 -8.69 -129.69 8.20
N LEU A 557 -9.85 -129.28 8.74
CA LEU A 557 -10.75 -130.19 9.46
C LEU A 557 -11.32 -131.25 8.53
N ILE A 558 -11.79 -130.89 7.32
CA ILE A 558 -12.29 -131.85 6.32
C ILE A 558 -11.19 -132.83 5.91
N GLN A 559 -9.95 -132.35 5.72
CA GLN A 559 -8.81 -133.21 5.39
C GLN A 559 -8.51 -134.21 6.52
N SER A 560 -8.62 -133.77 7.78
CA SER A 560 -8.49 -134.64 8.95
C SER A 560 -9.60 -135.69 9.03
N ILE A 561 -10.85 -135.30 8.74
CA ILE A 561 -12.01 -136.22 8.66
C ILE A 561 -11.80 -137.23 7.54
N ALA A 562 -11.42 -136.78 6.33
CA ALA A 562 -11.14 -137.67 5.20
C ALA A 562 -10.02 -138.68 5.55
N GLY A 563 -8.97 -138.24 6.25
CA GLY A 563 -7.93 -139.12 6.78
C GLY A 563 -8.48 -140.17 7.76
N GLN A 564 -9.34 -139.78 8.70
CA GLN A 564 -10.01 -140.71 9.62
C GLN A 564 -10.96 -141.67 8.89
N THR A 565 -11.77 -141.18 7.94
CA THR A 565 -12.69 -141.98 7.13
C THR A 565 -11.93 -143.01 6.28
N ASN A 566 -10.77 -142.64 5.72
CA ASN A 566 -9.90 -143.55 4.97
C ASN A 566 -9.37 -144.68 5.87
N LEU A 567 -8.97 -144.37 7.12
CA LEU A 567 -8.54 -145.36 8.10
C LEU A 567 -9.69 -146.29 8.55
N LEU A 568 -10.88 -145.73 8.80
CA LEU A 568 -12.08 -146.51 9.11
C LEU A 568 -12.48 -147.44 7.96
N ALA A 569 -12.44 -146.92 6.73
CA ALA A 569 -12.71 -147.70 5.53
C ALA A 569 -11.67 -148.81 5.34
N LEU A 570 -10.39 -148.53 5.59
CA LEU A 570 -9.34 -149.55 5.56
C LEU A 570 -9.58 -150.66 6.59
N ASN A 571 -9.93 -150.29 7.83
CA ASN A 571 -10.27 -151.25 8.88
C ASN A 571 -11.50 -152.09 8.49
N ALA A 572 -12.51 -151.47 7.88
CA ALA A 572 -13.69 -152.16 7.37
C ALA A 572 -13.36 -153.11 6.20
N THR A 573 -12.47 -152.73 5.29
CA THR A 573 -11.99 -153.61 4.20
C THR A 573 -11.25 -154.82 4.76
N ILE A 574 -10.43 -154.63 5.80
CA ILE A 574 -9.72 -155.73 6.48
C ILE A 574 -10.72 -156.69 7.13
N GLU A 575 -11.71 -156.17 7.87
CA GLU A 575 -12.69 -157.02 8.54
C GLU A 575 -13.63 -157.72 7.54
N ALA A 576 -13.98 -157.06 6.42
CA ALA A 576 -14.72 -157.66 5.33
C ALA A 576 -13.94 -158.79 4.62
N ALA A 577 -12.62 -158.64 4.47
CA ALA A 577 -11.76 -159.72 3.97
C ALA A 577 -11.69 -160.90 4.96
N ARG A 578 -11.74 -160.61 6.27
CA ARG A 578 -11.73 -161.61 7.35
C ARG A 578 -13.04 -162.42 7.42
N ALA A 579 -14.17 -161.82 7.04
CA ALA A 579 -15.48 -162.46 6.99
C ALA A 579 -15.71 -163.40 5.79
N GLY A 580 -14.74 -163.55 4.88
CA GLY A 580 -14.82 -164.49 3.74
C GLY A 580 -15.93 -164.15 2.73
N GLU A 581 -16.62 -165.17 2.20
CA GLU A 581 -17.66 -164.99 1.16
C GLU A 581 -18.83 -164.09 1.61
N ALA A 582 -19.17 -164.06 2.91
CA ALA A 582 -20.24 -163.22 3.45
C ALA A 582 -19.89 -161.72 3.48
N GLY A 583 -18.59 -161.37 3.45
CA GLY A 583 -18.09 -160.00 3.53
C GLY A 583 -17.95 -159.27 2.18
N LYS A 584 -18.15 -159.96 1.04
CA LYS A 584 -17.89 -159.40 -0.30
C LYS A 584 -18.64 -158.09 -0.59
N GLY A 585 -19.92 -158.01 -0.20
CA GLY A 585 -20.71 -156.78 -0.37
C GLY A 585 -20.19 -155.62 0.49
N PHE A 586 -19.78 -155.92 1.72
CA PHE A 586 -19.16 -154.92 2.63
C PHE A 586 -17.77 -154.48 2.16
N ALA A 587 -16.97 -155.38 1.59
CA ALA A 587 -15.64 -155.05 1.07
C ALA A 587 -15.71 -154.05 -0.09
N VAL A 588 -16.70 -154.19 -0.99
CA VAL A 588 -16.93 -153.24 -2.09
C VAL A 588 -17.33 -151.86 -1.55
N VAL A 589 -18.26 -151.80 -0.59
CA VAL A 589 -18.66 -150.53 0.04
C VAL A 589 -17.48 -149.89 0.78
N ALA A 590 -16.69 -150.65 1.54
CA ALA A 590 -15.52 -150.14 2.24
C ALA A 590 -14.45 -149.62 1.27
N GLN A 591 -14.20 -150.31 0.15
CA GLN A 591 -13.29 -149.84 -0.89
C GLN A 591 -13.80 -148.56 -1.57
N GLU A 592 -15.12 -148.44 -1.80
CA GLU A 592 -15.73 -147.22 -2.36
C GLU A 592 -15.61 -146.04 -1.40
N VAL A 593 -15.87 -146.25 -0.10
CA VAL A 593 -15.67 -145.22 0.95
C VAL A 593 -14.20 -144.82 1.05
N LYS A 594 -13.27 -145.77 0.94
CA LYS A 594 -11.82 -145.51 0.92
C LYS A 594 -11.43 -144.65 -0.29
N ASN A 595 -11.95 -144.98 -1.48
CA ASN A 595 -11.71 -144.19 -2.70
C ASN A 595 -12.27 -142.78 -2.56
N LEU A 596 -13.49 -142.62 -2.03
CA LEU A 596 -14.12 -141.33 -1.79
C LEU A 596 -13.34 -140.49 -0.76
N ALA A 597 -12.83 -141.12 0.29
CA ALA A 597 -11.99 -140.46 1.30
C ALA A 597 -10.65 -139.97 0.72
N ASN A 598 -9.99 -140.77 -0.12
CA ASN A 598 -8.77 -140.34 -0.83
C ASN A 598 -9.07 -139.21 -1.82
N GLN A 599 -10.18 -139.27 -2.55
CA GLN A 599 -10.60 -138.20 -3.46
C GLN A 599 -10.92 -136.91 -2.69
N THR A 600 -11.54 -137.02 -1.51
CA THR A 600 -11.80 -135.89 -0.61
C THR A 600 -10.50 -135.28 -0.11
N ALA A 601 -9.53 -136.11 0.35
CA ALA A 601 -8.23 -135.63 0.82
C ALA A 601 -7.42 -134.93 -0.28
N SER A 602 -7.43 -135.47 -1.51
CA SER A 602 -6.79 -134.83 -2.67
C SER A 602 -7.47 -133.51 -3.02
N SER A 603 -8.80 -133.44 -2.94
CA SER A 603 -9.56 -132.22 -3.22
C SER A 603 -9.29 -131.15 -2.16
N THR A 604 -9.22 -131.51 -0.88
CA THR A 604 -8.88 -130.57 0.20
C THR A 604 -7.44 -130.06 0.09
N GLU A 605 -6.51 -130.89 -0.38
CA GLU A 605 -5.12 -130.45 -0.62
C GLU A 605 -5.04 -129.40 -1.74
N GLU A 606 -5.83 -129.60 -2.82
CA GLU A 606 -5.95 -128.61 -3.89
C GLU A 606 -6.59 -127.31 -3.41
N ILE A 607 -7.65 -127.39 -2.60
CA ILE A 607 -8.29 -126.22 -1.98
C ILE A 607 -7.30 -125.50 -1.06
N THR A 608 -6.51 -126.22 -0.24
CA THR A 608 -5.48 -125.62 0.61
C THR A 608 -4.46 -124.84 -0.22
N ARG A 609 -3.99 -125.39 -1.36
CA ARG A 609 -3.12 -124.65 -2.29
C ARG A 609 -3.79 -123.38 -2.82
N GLN A 610 -5.07 -123.43 -3.16
CA GLN A 610 -5.82 -122.24 -3.60
C GLN A 610 -5.97 -121.19 -2.48
N ILE A 611 -6.22 -121.61 -1.24
CA ILE A 611 -6.32 -120.71 -0.08
C ILE A 611 -4.99 -119.98 0.16
N THR A 612 -3.87 -120.69 0.14
CA THR A 612 -2.54 -120.08 0.27
C THR A 612 -2.27 -119.09 -0.86
N ALA A 613 -2.67 -119.40 -2.09
CA ALA A 613 -2.55 -118.48 -3.22
C ALA A 613 -3.43 -117.23 -3.02
N ILE A 614 -4.67 -117.38 -2.57
CA ILE A 614 -5.57 -116.25 -2.27
C ILE A 614 -4.98 -115.37 -1.16
N GLN A 615 -4.48 -115.97 -0.07
CA GLN A 615 -3.83 -115.23 1.03
C GLN A 615 -2.63 -114.42 0.51
N SER A 616 -1.76 -115.04 -0.28
CA SER A 616 -0.61 -114.35 -0.87
C SER A 616 -1.00 -113.17 -1.75
N VAL A 617 -2.03 -113.32 -2.61
CA VAL A 617 -2.54 -112.22 -3.44
C VAL A 617 -3.21 -111.13 -2.59
N THR A 618 -3.87 -111.51 -1.51
CA THR A 618 -4.51 -110.59 -0.57
C THR A 618 -3.47 -109.73 0.15
N ASP A 619 -2.37 -110.33 0.61
CA ASP A 619 -1.26 -109.60 1.23
C ASP A 619 -0.59 -108.63 0.24
N GLN A 620 -0.37 -109.06 -1.00
CA GLN A 620 0.14 -108.18 -2.07
C GLN A 620 -0.81 -107.00 -2.34
N ALA A 621 -2.13 -107.23 -2.31
CA ALA A 621 -3.11 -106.17 -2.49
C ALA A 621 -3.11 -105.17 -1.32
N VAL A 622 -2.94 -105.62 -0.07
CA VAL A 622 -2.79 -104.71 1.09
C VAL A 622 -1.56 -103.83 0.92
N GLN A 623 -0.41 -104.42 0.56
CA GLN A 623 0.83 -103.69 0.36
C GLN A 623 0.69 -102.65 -0.77
N ALA A 624 0.08 -103.01 -1.90
CA ALA A 624 -0.17 -102.08 -3.00
C ALA A 624 -1.05 -100.89 -2.58
N VAL A 625 -2.08 -101.12 -1.75
CA VAL A 625 -2.93 -100.03 -1.24
C VAL A 625 -2.17 -99.13 -0.24
N GLU A 626 -1.25 -99.69 0.54
CA GLU A 626 -0.40 -98.92 1.45
C GLU A 626 0.59 -98.01 0.69
N GLU A 627 1.23 -98.52 -0.37
CA GLU A 627 2.10 -97.74 -1.25
C GLU A 627 1.34 -96.61 -1.98
N ILE A 628 0.10 -96.87 -2.41
CA ILE A 628 -0.80 -95.85 -2.95
C ILE A 628 -1.10 -94.78 -1.88
N GLY A 629 -1.35 -95.18 -0.64
CA GLY A 629 -1.58 -94.27 0.48
C GLY A 629 -0.39 -93.34 0.74
N GLN A 630 0.84 -93.87 0.71
CA GLN A 630 2.06 -93.06 0.85
C GLN A 630 2.20 -92.04 -0.30
N THR A 631 1.99 -92.47 -1.54
CA THR A 631 2.04 -91.59 -2.72
C THR A 631 1.01 -90.46 -2.64
N ILE A 632 -0.21 -90.75 -2.17
CA ILE A 632 -1.27 -89.76 -1.97
C ILE A 632 -0.92 -88.77 -0.86
N ALA A 633 -0.25 -89.23 0.22
CA ALA A 633 0.23 -88.34 1.28
C ALA A 633 1.33 -87.37 0.79
N GLU A 634 2.23 -87.83 -0.09
CA GLU A 634 3.20 -86.95 -0.75
C GLU A 634 2.50 -85.89 -1.63
N ILE A 635 1.43 -86.26 -2.34
CA ILE A 635 0.62 -85.31 -3.12
C ILE A 635 -0.01 -84.25 -2.22
N ASP A 636 -0.54 -84.60 -1.04
CA ASP A 636 -1.11 -83.63 -0.09
C ASP A 636 -0.05 -82.64 0.41
N HIS A 637 1.16 -83.13 0.72
CA HIS A 637 2.28 -82.29 1.13
C HIS A 637 2.72 -81.31 0.03
N ILE A 638 2.81 -81.78 -1.23
CA ILE A 638 3.11 -80.93 -2.38
C ILE A 638 2.00 -79.88 -2.55
N ALA A 639 0.73 -80.27 -2.47
CA ALA A 639 -0.39 -79.35 -2.55
C ALA A 639 -0.32 -78.25 -1.47
N GLY A 640 0.03 -78.60 -0.23
CA GLY A 640 0.27 -77.62 0.84
C GLY A 640 1.42 -76.65 0.55
N SER A 641 2.51 -77.15 -0.05
CA SER A 641 3.66 -76.31 -0.44
C SER A 641 3.30 -75.31 -1.55
N ILE A 642 2.50 -75.74 -2.54
CA ILE A 642 2.01 -74.84 -3.59
C ILE A 642 1.02 -73.83 -3.02
N ALA A 643 0.14 -74.22 -2.08
CA ALA A 643 -0.77 -73.28 -1.42
C ALA A 643 -0.02 -72.14 -0.72
N ALA A 644 1.03 -72.47 0.05
CA ALA A 644 1.88 -71.47 0.69
C ALA A 644 2.55 -70.53 -0.32
N ALA A 645 3.08 -71.08 -1.42
CA ALA A 645 3.67 -70.28 -2.50
C ALA A 645 2.63 -69.36 -3.19
N MET A 646 1.37 -69.80 -3.30
CA MET A 646 0.28 -68.98 -3.83
C MET A 646 -0.12 -67.83 -2.91
N GLU A 647 -0.13 -68.05 -1.60
CA GLU A 647 -0.34 -66.97 -0.63
C GLU A 647 0.76 -65.91 -0.72
N GLU A 648 2.02 -66.32 -0.82
CA GLU A 648 3.16 -65.41 -0.97
C GLU A 648 3.10 -64.63 -2.30
N GLN A 649 2.78 -65.30 -3.42
CA GLN A 649 2.59 -64.63 -4.71
C GLN A 649 1.40 -63.66 -4.70
N SER A 650 0.32 -63.97 -3.97
CA SER A 650 -0.81 -63.06 -3.80
C SER A 650 -0.37 -61.78 -3.09
N ALA A 651 0.42 -61.88 -2.03
CA ALA A 651 0.95 -60.72 -1.31
C ALA A 651 1.87 -59.87 -2.21
N ALA A 652 2.81 -60.51 -2.92
CA ALA A 652 3.70 -59.82 -3.86
C ALA A 652 2.92 -59.11 -4.99
N THR A 653 1.87 -59.75 -5.53
CA THR A 653 1.04 -59.16 -6.58
C THR A 653 0.26 -57.93 -6.08
N GLN A 654 -0.21 -57.95 -4.84
CA GLN A 654 -0.86 -56.79 -4.21
C GLN A 654 0.12 -55.62 -4.01
N GLU A 655 1.37 -55.89 -3.62
CA GLU A 655 2.40 -54.84 -3.54
C GLU A 655 2.72 -54.26 -4.92
N ILE A 656 2.82 -55.09 -5.96
CA ILE A 656 3.00 -54.60 -7.33
C ILE A 656 1.84 -53.68 -7.72
N SER A 657 0.58 -54.09 -7.51
CA SER A 657 -0.57 -53.22 -7.78
C SER A 657 -0.51 -51.90 -7.03
N ARG A 658 -0.07 -51.89 -5.76
CA ARG A 658 0.12 -50.64 -5.00
C ARG A 658 1.20 -49.75 -5.62
N ASN A 659 2.36 -50.30 -5.93
CA ASN A 659 3.46 -49.57 -6.56
C ASN A 659 3.08 -49.00 -7.94
N VAL A 660 2.24 -49.71 -8.69
CA VAL A 660 1.72 -49.24 -9.98
C VAL A 660 0.82 -48.01 -9.83
N VAL A 661 -0.04 -47.98 -8.80
CA VAL A 661 -0.88 -46.80 -8.50
C VAL A 661 -0.02 -45.61 -8.09
N GLU A 662 0.98 -45.82 -7.23
CA GLU A 662 1.93 -44.77 -6.82
C GLU A 662 2.73 -44.23 -8.02
N THR A 663 3.25 -45.12 -8.86
CA THR A 663 3.99 -44.76 -10.08
C THR A 663 3.12 -43.97 -11.05
N SER A 664 1.86 -44.37 -11.24
CA SER A 664 0.91 -43.66 -12.11
C SER A 664 0.62 -42.25 -11.58
N THR A 665 0.43 -42.12 -10.27
CA THR A 665 0.19 -40.83 -9.61
C THR A 665 1.42 -39.92 -9.75
N ALA A 666 2.63 -40.45 -9.52
CA ALA A 666 3.88 -39.72 -9.68
C ALA A 666 4.09 -39.26 -11.14
N ALA A 667 3.81 -40.12 -12.12
CA ALA A 667 3.90 -39.76 -13.53
C ALA A 667 2.92 -38.64 -13.92
N GLN A 668 1.68 -38.68 -13.40
CA GLN A 668 0.69 -37.61 -13.59
C GLN A 668 1.15 -36.29 -12.95
N GLU A 669 1.71 -36.34 -11.74
CA GLU A 669 2.23 -35.15 -11.06
C GLU A 669 3.40 -34.52 -11.83
N VAL A 670 4.34 -35.34 -12.31
CA VAL A 670 5.44 -34.86 -13.18
C VAL A 670 4.89 -34.20 -14.43
N SER A 671 3.89 -34.81 -15.09
CA SER A 671 3.25 -34.24 -16.27
C SER A 671 2.55 -32.89 -16.00
N HIS A 672 1.94 -32.72 -14.82
CA HIS A 672 1.32 -31.45 -14.45
C HIS A 672 2.37 -30.37 -14.14
N ARG A 673 3.39 -30.71 -13.36
CA ARG A 673 4.47 -29.77 -12.98
C ARG A 673 5.29 -29.33 -14.19
N ILE A 674 5.54 -30.23 -15.14
CA ILE A 674 6.34 -29.91 -16.32
C ILE A 674 5.60 -29.01 -17.30
N ALA A 675 4.26 -29.08 -17.36
CA ALA A 675 3.45 -28.13 -18.11
C ALA A 675 3.62 -26.71 -17.58
N ALA A 676 3.62 -26.51 -16.26
CA ALA A 676 3.88 -25.21 -15.65
C ALA A 676 5.32 -24.70 -15.92
N VAL A 677 6.31 -25.60 -15.93
CA VAL A 677 7.70 -25.24 -16.31
C VAL A 677 7.78 -24.80 -17.78
N SER A 678 7.04 -25.44 -18.67
CA SER A 678 6.96 -25.04 -20.08
C SER A 678 6.35 -23.65 -20.23
N GLU A 679 5.25 -23.37 -19.53
CA GLU A 679 4.59 -22.06 -19.55
C GLU A 679 5.50 -20.94 -19.02
N GLU A 680 6.23 -21.19 -17.93
CA GLU A 680 7.17 -20.21 -17.38
C GLU A 680 8.38 -19.98 -18.30
N ALA A 681 8.83 -21.02 -19.00
CA ALA A 681 9.85 -20.89 -20.03
C ALA A 681 9.37 -20.03 -21.20
N ASP A 682 8.15 -20.25 -21.71
CA ASP A 682 7.57 -19.44 -22.79
C ASP A 682 7.47 -17.96 -22.37
N ARG A 683 6.98 -17.68 -21.14
CA ARG A 683 6.94 -16.32 -20.57
C ARG A 683 8.33 -15.69 -20.46
N THR A 684 9.33 -16.45 -20.02
CA THR A 684 10.72 -15.99 -19.95
C THR A 684 11.24 -15.63 -21.34
N GLY A 685 10.90 -16.43 -22.36
CA GLY A 685 11.23 -16.16 -23.76
C GLY A 685 10.59 -14.87 -24.29
N GLU A 686 9.31 -14.62 -23.97
CA GLU A 686 8.62 -13.37 -24.31
C GLU A 686 9.26 -12.15 -23.63
N GLN A 687 9.54 -12.24 -22.33
CA GLN A 687 10.20 -11.18 -21.57
C GLN A 687 11.60 -10.88 -22.10
N ALA A 688 12.38 -11.90 -22.42
CA ALA A 688 13.68 -11.76 -23.06
C ALA A 688 13.56 -11.03 -24.41
N THR A 689 12.55 -11.38 -25.21
CA THR A 689 12.27 -10.69 -26.48
C THR A 689 11.94 -9.21 -26.26
N GLN A 690 11.13 -8.90 -25.23
CA GLN A 690 10.81 -7.52 -24.87
C GLN A 690 12.05 -6.71 -24.41
N VAL A 691 12.93 -7.32 -23.60
CA VAL A 691 14.19 -6.70 -23.17
C VAL A 691 15.12 -6.47 -24.37
N LYS A 692 15.19 -7.43 -25.31
CA LYS A 692 15.97 -7.29 -26.54
C LYS A 692 15.47 -6.11 -27.38
N HIS A 693 14.15 -5.98 -27.56
CA HIS A 693 13.54 -4.84 -28.25
C HIS A 693 13.82 -3.51 -27.54
N GLY A 694 13.58 -3.44 -26.23
CA GLY A 694 13.84 -2.22 -25.45
C GLY A 694 15.32 -1.80 -25.48
N SER A 695 16.23 -2.77 -25.47
CA SER A 695 17.67 -2.51 -25.64
C SER A 695 17.97 -1.96 -27.04
N GLY A 696 17.34 -2.48 -28.09
CA GLY A 696 17.45 -1.94 -29.44
C GLY A 696 16.95 -0.50 -29.56
N ASP A 697 15.90 -0.14 -28.83
CA ASP A 697 15.35 1.23 -28.79
C ASP A 697 16.28 2.20 -28.07
N VAL A 698 16.85 1.76 -26.93
CA VAL A 698 17.86 2.53 -26.20
C VAL A 698 19.11 2.71 -27.06
N ALA A 699 19.60 1.67 -27.73
CA ALA A 699 20.76 1.77 -28.62
C ALA A 699 20.54 2.79 -29.74
N ARG A 700 19.37 2.79 -30.39
CA ARG A 700 19.00 3.80 -31.40
C ARG A 700 18.91 5.21 -30.81
N SER A 701 18.38 5.35 -29.60
CA SER A 701 18.28 6.63 -28.89
C SER A 701 19.65 7.20 -28.52
N ILE A 702 20.58 6.33 -28.12
CA ILE A 702 21.97 6.69 -27.79
C ILE A 702 22.74 7.14 -29.04
N GLU A 703 22.57 6.47 -30.18
CA GLU A 703 23.18 6.93 -31.44
C GLU A 703 22.63 8.30 -31.88
N SER A 704 21.32 8.51 -31.74
CA SER A 704 20.70 9.83 -32.00
C SER A 704 21.25 10.90 -31.05
N LEU A 705 21.38 10.58 -29.76
CA LEU A 705 21.92 11.50 -28.75
C LEU A 705 23.39 11.83 -29.02
N ARG A 706 24.19 10.87 -29.48
CA ARG A 706 25.58 11.09 -29.95
C ARG A 706 25.62 12.10 -31.08
N MET A 707 24.78 11.93 -32.11
CA MET A 707 24.69 12.84 -33.25
C MET A 707 24.25 14.25 -32.84
N VAL A 708 23.30 14.36 -31.92
CA VAL A 708 22.82 15.65 -31.40
C VAL A 708 23.90 16.35 -30.56
N LEU A 709 24.61 15.63 -29.70
CA LEU A 709 25.71 16.18 -28.90
C LEU A 709 26.84 16.71 -29.79
N VAL A 710 27.28 15.92 -30.78
CA VAL A 710 28.31 16.33 -31.76
C VAL A 710 27.86 17.58 -32.51
N ARG A 711 26.58 17.65 -32.92
CA ARG A 711 26.03 18.82 -33.59
C ARG A 711 26.01 20.06 -32.67
N ILE A 712 25.52 19.94 -31.45
CA ILE A 712 25.40 21.05 -30.49
C ILE A 712 26.78 21.61 -30.16
N VAL A 713 27.74 20.75 -29.76
CA VAL A 713 29.12 21.15 -29.47
C VAL A 713 29.73 21.91 -30.65
N ARG A 714 29.55 21.40 -31.87
CA ARG A 714 30.07 22.01 -33.11
C ARG A 714 29.42 23.34 -33.47
N THR A 715 28.14 23.53 -33.14
CA THR A 715 27.44 24.82 -33.34
C THR A 715 27.74 25.84 -32.24
N SER A 716 28.07 25.41 -31.02
CA SER A 716 28.28 26.30 -29.87
C SER A 716 29.73 26.80 -29.72
N THR A 717 30.73 26.12 -30.30
CA THR A 717 32.16 26.52 -30.24
C THR A 717 32.56 27.62 -31.20
N GLY A 718 31.63 28.28 -31.89
CA GLY A 718 31.98 29.30 -32.88
C GLY A 718 32.74 28.75 -34.10
N ASP A 719 32.87 27.43 -34.24
CA ASP A 719 33.40 26.82 -35.46
C ASP A 719 32.46 27.01 -36.67
N ALA A 720 31.20 27.39 -36.41
CA ALA A 720 30.26 27.88 -37.42
C ALA A 720 30.73 29.20 -38.08
N ASP A 721 31.58 29.99 -37.41
CA ASP A 721 32.04 31.31 -37.91
C ASP A 721 33.56 31.35 -38.20
N ARG A 722 34.16 30.23 -38.61
CA ARG A 722 35.49 30.24 -39.24
C ARG A 722 35.47 30.78 -40.68
N ARG A 723 34.31 31.09 -41.24
CA ARG A 723 34.15 31.53 -42.63
C ARG A 723 33.98 33.04 -42.70
N ARG A 724 35.09 33.77 -42.46
CA ARG A 724 35.17 35.25 -42.49
C ARG A 724 34.74 35.92 -43.81
N LYS A 725 34.41 35.17 -44.87
CA LYS A 725 34.16 35.73 -46.21
C LYS A 725 32.87 35.16 -46.81
N PRO A 726 31.94 36.02 -47.26
CA PRO A 726 30.69 35.58 -47.86
C PRO A 726 30.94 34.69 -49.06
N ARG A 727 30.08 33.68 -49.22
CA ARG A 727 30.07 32.72 -50.32
C ARG A 727 28.86 33.00 -51.20
N TYR A 728 29.02 32.95 -52.51
CA TYR A 728 27.98 33.30 -53.47
C TYR A 728 27.68 32.10 -54.36
N GLN A 729 26.40 31.84 -54.62
CA GLN A 729 25.97 30.85 -55.61
C GLN A 729 26.35 31.35 -57.01
N VAL A 730 27.17 30.57 -57.73
CA VAL A 730 27.59 30.86 -59.10
C VAL A 730 27.33 29.66 -60.01
N GLU A 731 27.23 29.88 -61.31
CA GLU A 731 27.22 28.82 -62.32
C GLU A 731 28.24 29.19 -63.39
N GLU A 732 29.52 29.06 -63.03
CA GLU A 732 30.63 29.41 -63.92
C GLU A 732 31.32 28.13 -64.39
N THR A 733 31.65 28.04 -65.66
CA THR A 733 32.43 26.92 -66.19
C THR A 733 33.91 27.15 -65.91
N GLY A 734 34.60 26.09 -65.48
CA GLY A 734 36.03 26.13 -65.24
C GLY A 734 36.75 24.85 -65.66
N THR A 735 38.07 24.94 -65.68
CA THR A 735 38.96 23.80 -65.88
C THR A 735 39.79 23.59 -64.62
N LEU A 736 39.74 22.39 -64.05
CA LEU A 736 40.58 21.97 -62.93
C LEU A 736 41.75 21.12 -63.43
N LEU A 737 42.97 21.53 -63.12
CA LEU A 737 44.20 20.79 -63.37
C LEU A 737 44.69 20.16 -62.06
N ILE A 738 44.61 18.83 -61.93
CA ILE A 738 45.10 18.09 -60.76
C ILE A 738 45.86 16.86 -61.24
N GLY A 739 47.05 16.59 -60.69
CA GLY A 739 47.79 15.36 -60.98
C GLY A 739 48.25 15.17 -62.44
N GLY A 740 48.15 16.21 -63.29
CA GLY A 740 48.41 16.13 -64.73
C GLY A 740 47.14 16.05 -65.59
N ASP A 741 46.00 15.74 -64.97
CA ASP A 741 44.71 15.62 -65.66
C ASP A 741 43.98 16.97 -65.74
N ARG A 742 43.29 17.18 -66.87
CA ARG A 742 42.45 18.36 -67.12
C ARG A 742 40.98 17.97 -67.06
N LEU A 743 40.29 18.43 -66.02
CA LEU A 743 38.88 18.15 -65.79
C LEU A 743 38.04 19.40 -66.06
N ALA A 744 37.00 19.27 -66.88
CA ALA A 744 35.98 20.29 -67.02
C ALA A 744 35.08 20.27 -65.78
N VAL A 745 34.82 21.42 -65.18
CA VAL A 745 34.10 21.53 -63.91
C VAL A 745 33.11 22.68 -63.95
N THR A 746 31.99 22.53 -63.24
CA THR A 746 31.05 23.64 -63.03
C THR A 746 31.22 24.17 -61.63
N VAL A 747 31.63 25.43 -61.49
CA VAL A 747 31.70 26.13 -60.20
C VAL A 747 30.30 26.51 -59.78
N ARG A 748 29.83 25.94 -58.66
CA ARG A 748 28.50 26.11 -58.07
C ARG A 748 28.46 27.16 -56.97
N ASN A 749 29.57 27.33 -56.28
CA ASN A 749 29.72 28.34 -55.24
C ASN A 749 31.12 28.91 -55.28
N LEU A 750 31.23 30.22 -55.17
CA LEU A 750 32.49 30.94 -55.23
C LEU A 750 32.60 31.96 -54.09
N SER A 751 33.79 32.01 -53.52
CA SER A 751 34.23 33.04 -52.57
C SER A 751 35.70 33.31 -52.82
N ILE A 752 36.18 34.46 -52.36
CA ILE A 752 37.59 34.83 -52.50
C ILE A 752 38.54 33.90 -51.72
N GLY A 753 38.03 32.97 -50.91
CA GLY A 753 38.82 31.93 -50.22
C GLY A 753 38.64 30.51 -50.74
N GLY A 754 37.77 30.27 -51.73
CA GLY A 754 37.54 28.92 -52.24
C GLY A 754 36.31 28.78 -53.11
N ALA A 755 36.18 27.62 -53.75
CA ALA A 755 35.07 27.27 -54.62
C ALA A 755 34.46 25.90 -54.24
N MET A 756 33.23 25.66 -54.65
CA MET A 756 32.64 24.33 -54.73
C MET A 756 32.33 24.04 -56.18
N ILE A 757 32.74 22.87 -56.66
CA ILE A 757 32.56 22.47 -58.05
C ILE A 757 31.80 21.14 -58.12
N ASP A 758 30.97 20.99 -59.14
CA ASP A 758 30.42 19.70 -59.55
C ASP A 758 31.37 19.08 -60.60
N PRO A 759 31.73 17.79 -60.49
CA PRO A 759 32.62 17.13 -61.44
C PRO A 759 31.86 16.77 -62.72
N VAL A 760 32.50 16.99 -63.86
CA VAL A 760 32.11 16.37 -65.14
C VAL A 760 33.03 15.14 -65.31
N THR A 761 32.46 13.95 -65.06
CA THR A 761 33.00 12.60 -65.32
C THR A 761 34.25 12.11 -64.55
N ALA A 762 34.00 11.10 -63.71
CA ALA A 762 34.83 10.02 -63.14
C ALA A 762 36.37 10.16 -63.13
N THR A 763 36.94 10.31 -61.93
CA THR A 763 38.28 9.79 -61.60
C THR A 763 38.12 8.48 -60.83
N ASP A 764 38.72 7.41 -61.34
CA ASP A 764 38.72 6.06 -60.77
C ASP A 764 39.29 6.04 -59.35
N GLY A 765 38.42 5.91 -58.35
CA GLY A 765 38.70 5.34 -57.02
C GLY A 765 39.76 6.01 -56.13
N GLY A 766 40.50 7.01 -56.61
CA GLY A 766 41.49 7.77 -55.84
C GLY A 766 40.83 8.95 -55.15
N SER A 767 40.96 9.03 -53.82
CA SER A 767 40.52 10.21 -53.07
C SER A 767 41.31 11.44 -53.52
N LEU A 768 40.67 12.34 -54.26
CA LEU A 768 41.23 13.65 -54.62
C LEU A 768 41.44 14.55 -53.39
N ALA A 769 41.00 14.15 -52.19
CA ALA A 769 41.14 14.92 -50.96
C ALA A 769 42.61 15.13 -50.61
N GLY A 770 43.01 16.39 -50.43
CA GLY A 770 44.39 16.79 -50.16
C GLY A 770 45.24 17.06 -51.41
N ALA A 771 44.76 16.74 -52.61
CA ALA A 771 45.47 17.05 -53.85
C ALA A 771 45.54 18.58 -54.09
N THR A 772 46.69 19.04 -54.60
CA THR A 772 46.90 20.41 -55.06
C THR A 772 46.79 20.48 -56.58
N GLY A 773 46.27 21.59 -57.08
CA GLY A 773 46.03 21.79 -58.50
C GLY A 773 45.84 23.25 -58.85
N LYS A 774 45.37 23.51 -60.07
CA LYS A 774 44.98 24.85 -60.53
C LYS A 774 43.55 24.86 -61.03
N LEU A 775 42.77 25.83 -60.57
CA LEU A 775 41.43 26.10 -61.09
C LEU A 775 41.49 27.32 -62.01
N ARG A 776 41.05 27.15 -63.26
CA ARG A 776 40.86 28.23 -64.22
C ARG A 776 39.36 28.50 -64.40
N LEU A 777 38.94 29.77 -64.26
CA LEU A 777 37.58 30.19 -64.63
C LEU A 777 37.57 30.57 -66.10
N ASP A 778 36.92 29.76 -66.93
CA ASP A 778 37.09 29.84 -68.39
C ASP A 778 36.59 31.16 -68.98
N ARG A 779 35.49 31.70 -68.44
CA ARG A 779 34.91 32.99 -68.86
C ARG A 779 35.84 34.18 -68.65
N TYR A 780 36.70 34.13 -67.63
CA TYR A 780 37.56 35.24 -67.24
C TYR A 780 39.03 35.02 -67.61
N GLY A 781 39.38 33.82 -68.09
CA GLY A 781 40.75 33.46 -68.44
C GLY A 781 41.73 33.46 -67.26
N ALA A 782 41.23 33.54 -66.02
CA ALA A 782 42.05 33.66 -64.82
C ALA A 782 42.20 32.31 -64.12
N GLU A 783 43.39 32.03 -63.61
CA GLU A 783 43.69 30.81 -62.85
C GLU A 783 44.26 31.11 -61.45
N THR A 784 44.02 30.18 -60.53
CA THR A 784 44.63 30.18 -59.19
C THR A 784 45.01 28.77 -58.77
N THR A 785 46.02 28.66 -57.91
CA THR A 785 46.33 27.41 -57.23
C THR A 785 45.25 27.09 -56.21
N VAL A 786 44.82 25.82 -56.19
CA VAL A 786 43.76 25.31 -55.32
C VAL A 786 44.20 24.03 -54.62
N ALA A 787 43.68 23.82 -53.43
CA ALA A 787 43.80 22.56 -52.70
C ALA A 787 42.41 21.95 -52.51
N VAL A 788 42.26 20.66 -52.79
CA VAL A 788 41.02 19.92 -52.54
C VAL A 788 40.89 19.67 -51.05
N LYS A 789 39.89 20.29 -50.43
CA LYS A 789 39.62 20.15 -48.99
C LYS A 789 38.77 18.93 -48.67
N ALA A 790 37.75 18.67 -49.48
CA ALA A 790 36.83 17.56 -49.29
C ALA A 790 36.17 17.19 -50.62
N VAL A 791 35.78 15.92 -50.73
CA VAL A 791 34.93 15.40 -51.81
C VAL A 791 33.71 14.80 -51.14
N GLU A 792 32.54 15.41 -51.30
CA GLU A 792 31.31 15.01 -50.62
C GLU A 792 30.16 14.96 -51.63
N HIS A 793 29.42 13.85 -51.67
CA HIS A 793 28.23 13.67 -52.52
C HIS A 793 28.46 14.09 -53.99
N ASN A 794 29.60 13.70 -54.56
CA ASN A 794 29.99 14.06 -55.92
C ASN A 794 30.15 15.57 -56.14
N ARG A 795 30.58 16.31 -55.12
CA ARG A 795 31.01 17.71 -55.19
C ARG A 795 32.41 17.85 -54.61
N ILE A 796 33.22 18.72 -55.19
CA ILE A 796 34.60 18.95 -54.74
C ILE A 796 34.69 20.35 -54.13
N HIS A 797 35.16 20.41 -52.89
CA HIS A 797 35.39 21.66 -52.17
C HIS A 797 36.85 22.06 -52.32
N LEU A 798 37.07 23.21 -52.95
CA LEU A 798 38.39 23.77 -53.22
C LEU A 798 38.65 24.94 -52.26
N ALA A 799 39.85 24.99 -51.70
CA ALA A 799 40.40 26.17 -51.05
C ALA A 799 41.38 26.87 -51.98
N PHE A 800 41.29 28.19 -52.08
CA PHE A 800 42.24 28.98 -52.84
C PHE A 800 43.47 29.27 -51.99
N ASP A 801 44.64 29.16 -52.59
CA ASP A 801 45.87 29.62 -51.96
C ASP A 801 45.97 31.14 -52.08
N GLY A 802 45.75 31.83 -50.96
CA GLY A 802 45.71 33.30 -50.92
C GLY A 802 47.06 33.97 -51.17
N GLU A 803 48.18 33.27 -51.01
CA GLU A 803 49.53 33.81 -51.25
C GLU A 803 49.89 33.80 -52.75
N THR A 804 49.30 32.89 -53.53
CA THR A 804 49.59 32.72 -54.96
C THR A 804 48.46 33.18 -55.89
N MET A 805 47.38 33.73 -55.34
CA MET A 805 46.22 34.19 -56.10
C MET A 805 46.53 35.49 -56.86
N SER A 806 46.48 35.44 -58.20
CA SER A 806 46.74 36.60 -59.06
C SER A 806 45.66 37.68 -58.88
N ARG A 807 46.03 38.96 -59.07
CA ARG A 807 45.07 40.08 -59.04
C ARG A 807 43.95 39.91 -60.07
N ASP A 808 44.24 39.30 -61.21
CA ASP A 808 43.27 39.03 -62.26
C ASP A 808 42.24 37.97 -61.83
N PHE A 809 42.66 36.97 -61.05
CA PHE A 809 41.73 35.99 -60.48
C PHE A 809 40.86 36.59 -59.38
N VAL A 810 41.41 37.43 -58.52
CA VAL A 810 40.61 38.16 -57.50
C VAL A 810 39.53 39.01 -58.15
N ARG A 811 39.91 39.76 -59.20
CA ARG A 811 38.97 40.59 -59.96
C ARG A 811 37.90 39.73 -60.68
N ALA A 812 38.27 38.57 -61.20
CA ALA A 812 37.33 37.62 -61.79
C ALA A 812 36.30 37.12 -60.75
N VAL A 813 36.74 36.79 -59.53
CA VAL A 813 35.84 36.42 -58.43
C VAL A 813 34.91 37.58 -58.07
N GLU A 814 35.45 38.79 -57.89
CA GLU A 814 34.63 39.97 -57.56
C GLU A 814 33.57 40.27 -58.63
N ILE A 815 33.92 40.18 -59.91
CA ILE A 815 32.97 40.37 -61.02
C ILE A 815 31.90 39.26 -61.02
N ALA A 816 32.30 38.00 -60.82
CA ALA A 816 31.37 36.87 -60.77
C ALA A 816 30.36 36.97 -59.60
N THR A 817 30.72 37.70 -58.53
CA THR A 817 29.90 37.81 -57.30
C THR A 817 29.23 39.18 -57.09
N LYS A 818 29.52 40.21 -57.90
CA LYS A 818 29.17 41.62 -57.65
C LYS A 818 27.68 41.90 -57.41
N ASP A 819 26.78 41.17 -58.09
CA ASP A 819 25.33 41.39 -58.03
C ASP A 819 24.57 40.19 -57.41
N ARG A 820 25.27 39.36 -56.61
CA ARG A 820 24.69 38.14 -56.02
C ARG A 820 24.55 38.26 -54.50
N SER A 821 23.50 37.71 -53.94
CA SER A 821 23.32 37.64 -52.48
C SER A 821 24.23 36.54 -51.89
N PRO A 822 24.83 36.77 -50.70
CA PRO A 822 25.53 35.73 -49.96
C PRO A 822 24.60 34.56 -49.62
N VAL A 823 25.11 33.33 -49.72
CA VAL A 823 24.38 32.13 -49.30
C VAL A 823 24.44 32.05 -47.78
N ASP A 824 23.27 32.06 -47.13
CA ASP A 824 23.17 31.84 -45.69
C ASP A 824 23.33 30.34 -45.39
N VAL A 825 24.41 29.96 -44.70
CA VAL A 825 24.81 28.55 -44.52
C VAL A 825 24.32 28.02 -43.17
N ALA A 826 23.02 28.20 -42.89
CA ALA A 826 22.36 27.64 -41.71
C ALA A 826 21.34 26.53 -42.05
N ALA A 827 21.30 26.05 -43.31
CA ALA A 827 20.45 24.94 -43.73
C ALA A 827 21.27 23.71 -44.13
#